data_AF-A0A2N5K0G8-F1
#
_entry.id   AF-A0A2N5K0G8-F1
#
_cell.length_a   1.000
_cell.length_b   1.000
_cell.length_c   1.000
_cell.angle_alpha   90.00
_cell.angle_beta   90.00
_cell.angle_gamma   90.00
#
_symmetry.space_group_name_H-M   'P 1'
#
loop_
_entity.id
_entity.type
_entity.pdbx_description
1 polymer ?
#
loop_
_entity_poly.entity_id
_entity_poly.type
_entity_poly.pdbx_seq_one_letter_code
_entity_poly.pdbx_strand_id
1 'polypeptide(L)'
;MAIPDASREKLIEAMEHFDQEQRATSNWDTSPKYRYAIEHNGNRYPVKKIIGLATGVSLNTFSGGDEANHYVERRGLKVVRLHENGAYIFQSNPSYYDLPGAVNALREINWDVNRYVDSIHPGDTVYLWESGDNAGIVAVAHVTSHPGPLGAAPGEEPYLRSLRESRDLNQVRLVVDRVLPRRVTRVELKDHPVLSNMLIMRAPNSTNFKLTDEEAEVLADFIDQQAPDDDSIEAFLSNVPYTSDFVRNSIVSYIQWLGSTFGSNIALRPYEDRGEHGISVFYRGTLLQYLRLHRPEGLHILLPNPSESELGLLRRHLNSPKTLKRDQILSNAWAYESGYRFTVKTEQDYEWLKRVTGKVVQRMSGASARHTGLHAERIYTAAEQFVERALRRDDSLFTPGHTIWTIPNINELYRRFIEESDTSHDAFMVKFERQLSGAPPEVIQLASEMMFVHVILASRNSITAATKRQLVTTILGWSPSPAGLPDDLFQALDHGLAAMGVAFGTYRPNQLGFLLEFVRRWKTLPEAEQTRLLDDPWAFKKWLFAIPMHTAYAQREAILHIVHPDSFEAIVSRDHKQKIARAFASYVTEQTPDIDQQIAQIREKMTRQYGSNFNFYRDEVRNIWQNGGIVDPAPIPPLSGSLGSQLRPYVQLTIRLTEPSYSPDEIVSRLGQISPPIANLSASPSADDLVADLTLLRLLEQLPDGQYRRWEHLADATEEHLLRYAALTLLVQVPGQDDQYILPILNVSQDQLYSREMWPGGEGLLAWYEEARLVEQRDAGWQLRADALLPINATTPTAEAINTFLEHVIRTRASQAVSPDLEEDMLPVLDAA
;
A
#
# COMPACT_ATOMS: atom_id res chain seq x y z
N MET A 1 18.67 17.82 -36.17
CA MET A 1 18.84 17.43 -37.60
C MET A 1 17.44 17.43 -38.21
N ALA A 2 17.24 17.78 -39.47
CA ALA A 2 15.87 17.82 -40.02
C ALA A 2 15.23 16.43 -39.95
N ILE A 3 14.00 16.35 -39.44
CA ILE A 3 13.24 15.10 -39.33
C ILE A 3 13.14 14.46 -40.73
N PRO A 4 13.59 13.20 -40.93
CA PRO A 4 13.48 12.51 -42.21
C PRO A 4 12.03 12.43 -42.69
N ASP A 5 11.83 12.53 -43.99
CA ASP A 5 10.48 12.53 -44.56
C ASP A 5 9.79 11.16 -44.41
N ALA A 6 8.65 11.15 -43.74
CA ALA A 6 7.74 10.01 -43.59
C ALA A 6 6.34 10.42 -44.04
N SER A 7 5.65 9.53 -44.77
CA SER A 7 4.27 9.80 -45.20
C SER A 7 3.29 9.77 -44.04
N ARG A 8 2.08 10.30 -44.26
CA ARG A 8 1.00 10.25 -43.28
C ARG A 8 0.65 8.80 -42.92
N GLU A 9 0.67 7.90 -43.89
CA GLU A 9 0.37 6.49 -43.74
C GLU A 9 1.37 5.82 -42.79
N LYS A 10 2.68 6.10 -42.92
CA LYS A 10 3.71 5.61 -42.01
C LYS A 10 3.52 6.10 -40.57
N LEU A 11 3.05 7.33 -40.39
CA LEU A 11 2.74 7.86 -39.05
C LEU A 11 1.54 7.15 -38.43
N ILE A 12 0.56 6.72 -39.23
CA ILE A 12 -0.59 5.92 -38.77
C ILE A 12 -0.17 4.49 -38.46
N GLU A 13 0.63 3.84 -39.30
CA GLU A 13 1.20 2.51 -39.02
C GLU A 13 2.01 2.52 -37.71
N ALA A 14 2.78 3.59 -37.46
CA ALA A 14 3.49 3.77 -36.20
C ALA A 14 2.56 3.94 -34.97
N MET A 15 1.37 4.52 -35.15
CA MET A 15 0.34 4.59 -34.09
C MET A 15 -0.26 3.23 -33.80
N GLU A 16 -0.58 2.44 -34.83
CA GLU A 16 -1.09 1.07 -34.68
C GLU A 16 -0.07 0.16 -33.97
N HIS A 17 1.21 0.29 -34.34
CA HIS A 17 2.29 -0.41 -33.66
C HIS A 17 2.43 0.03 -32.19
N PHE A 18 2.26 1.32 -31.90
CA PHE A 18 2.25 1.82 -30.53
C PHE A 18 1.09 1.23 -29.73
N ASP A 19 -0.09 1.08 -30.33
CA ASP A 19 -1.29 0.51 -29.69
C ASP A 19 -1.12 -0.96 -29.34
N GLN A 20 -0.49 -1.76 -30.21
CA GLN A 20 -0.29 -3.18 -30.01
C GLN A 20 0.77 -3.50 -28.95
N GLU A 21 1.89 -2.78 -28.97
CA GLU A 21 3.06 -3.17 -28.17
C GLU A 21 3.28 -2.32 -26.92
N GLN A 22 2.83 -1.07 -26.92
CA GLN A 22 3.29 -0.07 -25.94
C GLN A 22 2.15 0.63 -25.19
N ARG A 23 0.90 0.60 -25.67
CA ARG A 23 -0.22 1.31 -25.01
C ARG A 23 -0.57 0.77 -23.63
N ALA A 24 -0.65 -0.55 -23.45
CA ALA A 24 -1.04 -1.15 -22.17
C ALA A 24 -0.04 -0.88 -21.02
N THR A 25 1.21 -0.57 -21.36
CA THR A 25 2.30 -0.33 -20.40
C THR A 25 2.72 1.14 -20.30
N SER A 26 2.04 2.06 -21.01
CA SER A 26 2.46 3.46 -21.08
C SER A 26 1.48 4.40 -20.38
N ASN A 27 2.02 5.28 -19.53
CA ASN A 27 1.28 6.33 -18.79
C ASN A 27 1.69 7.75 -19.24
N TRP A 28 2.22 7.88 -20.45
CA TRP A 28 2.83 9.11 -20.96
C TRP A 28 1.88 10.31 -21.06
N ASP A 29 0.60 10.07 -21.32
CA ASP A 29 -0.43 11.11 -21.49
C ASP A 29 -0.86 11.78 -20.17
N THR A 30 -0.49 11.18 -19.04
CA THR A 30 -0.62 11.76 -17.69
C THR A 30 0.67 12.37 -17.17
N SER A 31 1.79 12.18 -17.89
CA SER A 31 3.09 12.67 -17.48
C SER A 31 3.23 14.16 -17.84
N PRO A 32 3.59 15.03 -16.87
CA PRO A 32 3.74 16.47 -17.10
C PRO A 32 4.86 16.80 -18.11
N LYS A 33 5.68 15.81 -18.46
CA LYS A 33 6.70 15.88 -19.53
C LYS A 33 6.08 16.09 -20.91
N TYR A 34 4.91 15.51 -21.20
CA TYR A 34 4.30 15.56 -22.53
C TYR A 34 3.26 16.67 -22.59
N ARG A 35 3.53 17.70 -23.40
CA ARG A 35 2.62 18.85 -23.56
C ARG A 35 1.63 18.69 -24.69
N TYR A 36 2.01 17.92 -25.71
CA TYR A 36 1.23 17.73 -26.93
C TYR A 36 1.08 16.25 -27.27
N ALA A 37 -0.03 15.95 -27.92
CA ALA A 37 -0.37 14.63 -28.41
C ALA A 37 -0.94 14.73 -29.82
N ILE A 38 -0.72 13.70 -30.63
CA ILE A 38 -1.48 13.51 -31.85
C ILE A 38 -2.84 12.92 -31.44
N GLU A 39 -3.94 13.49 -31.92
CA GLU A 39 -5.28 12.94 -31.76
C GLU A 39 -5.70 12.24 -33.06
N HIS A 40 -5.96 10.93 -32.96
CA HIS A 40 -6.39 10.10 -34.10
C HIS A 40 -7.39 9.05 -33.63
N ASN A 41 -8.55 8.97 -34.29
CA ASN A 41 -9.65 8.03 -33.98
C ASN A 41 -10.08 7.99 -32.50
N GLY A 42 -10.09 9.15 -31.83
CA GLY A 42 -10.45 9.27 -30.41
C GLY A 42 -9.32 8.91 -29.43
N ASN A 43 -8.19 8.42 -29.93
CA ASN A 43 -7.01 8.09 -29.15
C ASN A 43 -5.94 9.19 -29.25
N ARG A 44 -5.09 9.25 -28.23
CA ARG A 44 -3.93 10.16 -28.14
C ARG A 44 -2.63 9.39 -28.31
N TYR A 45 -1.64 10.04 -28.92
CA TYR A 45 -0.32 9.45 -29.20
C TYR A 45 0.84 10.43 -28.95
N PRO A 46 2.00 9.96 -28.42
CA PRO A 46 3.14 10.82 -28.14
C PRO A 46 3.82 11.24 -29.44
N VAL A 47 3.81 12.54 -29.76
CA VAL A 47 4.22 13.09 -31.07
C VAL A 47 5.61 12.59 -31.48
N LYS A 48 6.61 12.83 -30.62
CA LYS A 48 8.02 12.49 -30.89
C LYS A 48 8.22 10.98 -31.06
N LYS A 49 7.50 10.17 -30.26
CA LYS A 49 7.57 8.71 -30.33
C LYS A 49 7.03 8.17 -31.66
N ILE A 50 5.89 8.69 -32.10
CA ILE A 50 5.29 8.30 -33.39
C ILE A 50 6.20 8.68 -34.55
N ILE A 51 6.80 9.87 -34.52
CA ILE A 51 7.78 10.27 -35.54
C ILE A 51 8.98 9.32 -35.53
N GLY A 52 9.54 8.99 -34.37
CA GLY A 52 10.66 8.05 -34.26
C GLY A 52 10.35 6.66 -34.81
N LEU A 53 9.16 6.13 -34.49
CA LEU A 53 8.68 4.85 -35.02
C LEU A 53 8.48 4.90 -36.55
N ALA A 54 7.88 5.97 -37.08
CA ALA A 54 7.58 6.10 -38.51
C ALA A 54 8.83 6.34 -39.39
N THR A 55 9.85 6.98 -38.83
CA THR A 55 11.08 7.36 -39.54
C THR A 55 12.24 6.39 -39.29
N GLY A 56 12.15 5.58 -38.24
CA GLY A 56 13.23 4.71 -37.78
C GLY A 56 14.42 5.47 -37.17
N VAL A 57 14.31 6.79 -36.97
CA VAL A 57 15.39 7.57 -36.34
C VAL A 57 15.23 7.63 -34.83
N SER A 58 16.37 7.63 -34.14
CA SER A 58 16.42 7.78 -32.69
C SER A 58 15.79 9.11 -32.25
N LEU A 59 15.04 9.07 -31.14
CA LEU A 59 14.36 10.25 -30.56
C LEU A 59 15.33 11.38 -30.20
N ASN A 60 16.62 11.10 -30.12
CA ASN A 60 17.64 12.10 -29.80
C ASN A 60 18.13 12.89 -31.03
N THR A 61 17.64 12.59 -32.24
CA THR A 61 18.13 13.21 -33.50
C THR A 61 17.37 14.47 -33.94
N PHE A 62 16.21 14.73 -33.36
CA PHE A 62 15.34 15.88 -33.64
C PHE A 62 14.67 16.41 -32.35
N SER A 63 14.27 17.69 -32.32
CA SER A 63 13.62 18.24 -31.14
C SER A 63 12.14 17.87 -31.08
N GLY A 64 11.62 17.81 -29.87
CA GLY A 64 10.18 17.71 -29.64
C GLY A 64 9.48 19.07 -29.85
N GLY A 65 8.29 19.23 -29.28
CA GLY A 65 7.58 20.50 -29.28
C GLY A 65 7.21 20.99 -30.68
N ASP A 66 7.47 22.26 -30.99
CA ASP A 66 7.00 22.90 -32.21
C ASP A 66 7.54 22.25 -33.49
N GLU A 67 8.80 21.79 -33.53
CA GLU A 67 9.37 21.12 -34.71
C GLU A 67 8.59 19.83 -35.03
N ALA A 68 8.37 18.98 -34.02
CA ALA A 68 7.66 17.72 -34.13
C ALA A 68 6.15 17.92 -34.40
N ASN A 69 5.53 18.90 -33.75
CA ASN A 69 4.11 19.23 -33.93
C ASN A 69 3.85 19.71 -35.37
N HIS A 70 4.61 20.70 -35.85
CA HIS A 70 4.47 21.19 -37.23
C HIS A 70 4.79 20.11 -38.27
N TYR A 71 5.65 19.14 -37.92
CA TYR A 71 5.96 18.02 -38.78
C TYR A 71 4.72 17.12 -39.02
N VAL A 72 3.99 16.76 -37.97
CA VAL A 72 2.80 15.90 -38.10
C VAL A 72 1.57 16.68 -38.60
N GLU A 73 1.44 17.96 -38.25
CA GLU A 73 0.34 18.83 -38.72
C GLU A 73 0.39 19.05 -40.23
N ARG A 74 1.59 19.26 -40.81
CA ARG A 74 1.77 19.35 -42.27
C ARG A 74 1.35 18.09 -43.03
N ARG A 75 1.20 16.97 -42.32
CA ARG A 75 0.74 15.68 -42.84
C ARG A 75 -0.73 15.41 -42.50
N GLY A 76 -1.47 16.43 -42.06
CA GLY A 76 -2.91 16.34 -41.82
C GLY A 76 -3.30 15.58 -40.56
N LEU A 77 -2.40 15.49 -39.58
CA LEU A 77 -2.69 14.94 -38.25
C LEU A 77 -3.00 16.07 -37.26
N LYS A 78 -4.02 15.89 -36.44
CA LYS A 78 -4.41 16.89 -35.44
C LYS A 78 -3.51 16.76 -34.22
N VAL A 79 -2.88 17.86 -33.81
CA VAL A 79 -2.17 17.95 -32.54
C VAL A 79 -3.06 18.63 -31.51
N VAL A 80 -3.12 18.06 -30.31
CA VAL A 80 -3.86 18.60 -29.16
C VAL A 80 -2.93 18.81 -27.97
N ARG A 81 -3.25 19.80 -27.14
CA ARG A 81 -2.56 20.04 -25.88
C ARG A 81 -3.06 19.06 -24.82
N LEU A 82 -2.14 18.46 -24.07
CA LEU A 82 -2.45 17.49 -23.01
C LEU A 82 -2.73 18.16 -21.66
N HIS A 83 -1.96 19.20 -21.33
CA HIS A 83 -2.02 19.90 -20.04
C HIS A 83 -2.03 21.42 -20.25
N GLU A 84 -2.81 22.13 -19.44
CA GLU A 84 -2.83 23.61 -19.43
C GLU A 84 -1.64 24.22 -18.66
N ASN A 85 -0.87 23.39 -17.97
CA ASN A 85 0.18 23.81 -17.04
C ASN A 85 1.38 24.46 -17.75
N GLY A 86 1.87 25.57 -17.20
CA GLY A 86 3.09 26.27 -17.61
C GLY A 86 4.37 25.58 -17.12
N ALA A 87 5.52 26.06 -17.60
CA ALA A 87 6.83 25.70 -17.06
C ALA A 87 7.66 26.95 -16.81
N TYR A 88 8.38 26.96 -15.70
CA TYR A 88 9.13 28.11 -15.22
C TYR A 88 10.50 27.71 -14.68
N ILE A 89 11.46 28.64 -14.72
CA ILE A 89 12.70 28.58 -13.93
C ILE A 89 12.58 29.56 -12.79
N PHE A 90 12.78 29.08 -11.56
CA PHE A 90 12.80 29.90 -10.36
C PHE A 90 14.23 30.01 -9.84
N GLN A 91 14.77 31.22 -9.81
CA GLN A 91 16.16 31.51 -9.50
C GLN A 91 16.32 31.93 -8.03
N SER A 92 17.19 31.20 -7.32
CA SER A 92 17.70 31.54 -5.99
C SER A 92 19.07 32.20 -6.06
N ASN A 93 19.37 33.04 -5.07
CA ASN A 93 20.71 33.57 -4.84
C ASN A 93 21.31 32.91 -3.57
N PRO A 94 22.46 32.22 -3.68
CA PRO A 94 23.07 31.50 -2.58
C PRO A 94 23.52 32.39 -1.42
N SER A 95 23.63 33.72 -1.60
CA SER A 95 23.89 34.63 -0.48
C SER A 95 22.68 34.81 0.44
N TYR A 96 21.47 34.49 -0.03
CA TYR A 96 20.23 34.70 0.71
C TYR A 96 19.53 33.40 1.09
N TYR A 97 19.62 32.37 0.26
CA TYR A 97 18.93 31.10 0.47
C TYR A 97 19.79 29.92 0.03
N ASP A 98 20.01 28.97 0.93
CA ASP A 98 20.71 27.72 0.65
C ASP A 98 19.80 26.74 -0.09
N LEU A 99 19.61 27.00 -1.38
CA LEU A 99 18.73 26.18 -2.21
C LEU A 99 19.16 24.69 -2.24
N PRO A 100 20.44 24.33 -2.45
CA PRO A 100 20.87 22.95 -2.43
C PRO A 100 20.61 22.27 -1.08
N GLY A 101 20.88 22.93 0.04
CA GLY A 101 20.56 22.41 1.37
C GLY A 101 19.06 22.20 1.55
N ALA A 102 18.27 23.21 1.19
CA ALA A 102 16.81 23.18 1.32
C ALA A 102 16.18 22.05 0.51
N VAL A 103 16.49 21.91 -0.79
CA VAL A 103 15.84 20.87 -1.62
C VAL A 103 16.25 19.45 -1.24
N ASN A 104 17.41 19.27 -0.59
CA ASN A 104 17.83 17.94 -0.09
C ASN A 104 17.18 17.58 1.25
N ALA A 105 16.71 18.55 2.02
CA ALA A 105 16.17 18.34 3.36
C ALA A 105 14.66 18.57 3.47
N LEU A 106 14.09 19.39 2.57
CA LEU A 106 12.71 19.83 2.59
C LEU A 106 11.97 19.33 1.36
N ARG A 107 10.78 18.76 1.61
CA ARG A 107 9.86 18.37 0.56
C ARG A 107 9.03 19.54 0.03
N GLU A 108 8.73 20.50 0.89
CA GLU A 108 7.96 21.70 0.57
C GLU A 108 8.80 22.95 0.83
N ILE A 109 8.79 23.88 -0.11
CA ILE A 109 9.45 25.20 0.03
C ILE A 109 8.50 26.29 -0.47
N ASN A 110 8.56 27.46 0.14
CA ASN A 110 7.84 28.62 -0.37
C ASN A 110 8.73 29.39 -1.35
N TRP A 111 8.12 30.03 -2.34
CA TRP A 111 8.87 30.81 -3.31
C TRP A 111 8.19 32.12 -3.65
N ASP A 112 8.99 33.19 -3.67
CA ASP A 112 8.53 34.52 -4.03
C ASP A 112 8.27 34.62 -5.54
N VAL A 113 7.09 35.14 -5.89
CA VAL A 113 6.66 35.33 -7.27
C VAL A 113 6.36 36.80 -7.52
N ASN A 114 7.30 37.47 -8.19
CA ASN A 114 7.17 38.89 -8.52
C ASN A 114 6.80 39.13 -10.00
N ARG A 115 6.68 38.05 -10.78
CA ARG A 115 6.32 38.07 -12.20
C ARG A 115 5.48 36.86 -12.55
N TYR A 116 4.62 37.00 -13.54
CA TYR A 116 3.70 35.94 -13.99
C TYR A 116 2.69 35.49 -12.93
N VAL A 117 2.36 36.37 -11.97
CA VAL A 117 1.39 36.11 -10.89
C VAL A 117 0.06 35.59 -11.46
N ASP A 118 -0.45 36.19 -12.53
CA ASP A 118 -1.71 35.77 -13.16
C ASP A 118 -1.58 34.52 -14.05
N SER A 119 -0.37 34.01 -14.26
CA SER A 119 -0.11 32.86 -15.15
C SER A 119 0.39 31.62 -14.43
N ILE A 120 0.85 31.77 -13.18
CA ILE A 120 1.35 30.66 -12.36
C ILE A 120 0.18 30.03 -11.60
N HIS A 121 -0.04 28.73 -11.82
CA HIS A 121 -1.15 27.97 -11.26
C HIS A 121 -0.66 26.67 -10.61
N PRO A 122 -1.42 26.10 -9.66
CA PRO A 122 -1.18 24.75 -9.18
C PRO A 122 -1.04 23.74 -10.33
N GLY A 123 -0.01 22.90 -10.27
CA GLY A 123 0.36 21.94 -11.31
C GLY A 123 1.44 22.42 -12.27
N ASP A 124 1.80 23.71 -12.27
CA ASP A 124 2.89 24.24 -13.09
C ASP A 124 4.24 23.67 -12.67
N THR A 125 5.07 23.30 -13.67
CA THR A 125 6.42 22.77 -13.43
C THR A 125 7.42 23.88 -13.19
N VAL A 126 8.27 23.71 -12.18
CA VAL A 126 9.31 24.66 -11.79
C VAL A 126 10.66 23.97 -11.76
N TYR A 127 11.61 24.49 -12.54
CA TYR A 127 13.02 24.13 -12.48
C TYR A 127 13.74 25.08 -11.53
N LEU A 128 14.23 24.54 -10.42
CA LEU A 128 14.87 25.31 -9.35
C LEU A 128 16.34 25.57 -9.71
N TRP A 129 16.65 26.84 -9.93
CA TRP A 129 17.96 27.32 -10.36
C TRP A 129 18.67 28.06 -9.23
N GLU A 130 19.93 27.77 -8.97
CA GLU A 130 20.76 28.61 -8.10
C GLU A 130 21.75 29.41 -8.95
N SER A 131 21.88 30.71 -8.65
CA SER A 131 22.76 31.67 -9.35
C SER A 131 24.19 31.69 -8.79
N GLY A 132 25.09 32.42 -9.45
CA GLY A 132 26.50 32.56 -9.05
C GLY A 132 27.48 31.85 -9.99
N ASP A 133 28.68 31.56 -9.49
CA ASP A 133 29.76 30.98 -10.30
C ASP A 133 29.44 29.56 -10.76
N ASN A 134 28.75 28.78 -9.91
CA ASN A 134 28.25 27.45 -10.23
C ASN A 134 26.77 27.48 -10.63
N ALA A 135 26.35 28.49 -11.39
CA ALA A 135 24.93 28.67 -11.73
C ALA A 135 24.35 27.47 -12.48
N GLY A 136 23.12 27.07 -12.15
CA GLY A 136 22.45 25.96 -12.82
C GLY A 136 21.24 25.43 -12.07
N ILE A 137 20.59 24.43 -12.66
CA ILE A 137 19.39 23.79 -12.11
C ILE A 137 19.81 22.68 -11.14
N VAL A 138 19.17 22.66 -9.97
CA VAL A 138 19.46 21.70 -8.89
C VAL A 138 18.29 20.80 -8.55
N ALA A 139 17.07 21.17 -8.91
CA ALA A 139 15.87 20.37 -8.67
C ALA A 139 14.73 20.72 -9.63
N VAL A 140 13.76 19.81 -9.72
CA VAL A 140 12.45 19.99 -10.37
C VAL A 140 11.38 19.93 -9.28
N ALA A 141 10.40 20.81 -9.38
CA ALA A 141 9.29 20.94 -8.46
C ALA A 141 8.00 21.26 -9.23
N HIS A 142 6.87 21.20 -8.53
CA HIS A 142 5.61 21.72 -9.05
C HIS A 142 4.94 22.65 -8.05
N VAL A 143 4.16 23.59 -8.57
CA VAL A 143 3.37 24.55 -7.80
C VAL A 143 2.17 23.83 -7.20
N THR A 144 1.91 24.04 -5.90
CA THR A 144 0.75 23.45 -5.20
C THR A 144 -0.24 24.47 -4.68
N SER A 145 0.08 25.77 -4.76
CA SER A 145 -0.82 26.85 -4.36
C SER A 145 -0.91 27.94 -5.42
N HIS A 146 -2.02 28.67 -5.43
CA HIS A 146 -2.10 29.92 -6.16
C HIS A 146 -1.15 30.97 -5.54
N PRO A 147 -0.63 31.94 -6.33
CA PRO A 147 0.13 33.05 -5.80
C PRO A 147 -0.68 33.87 -4.79
N GLY A 148 -0.11 34.10 -3.61
CA GLY A 148 -0.74 34.88 -2.56
C GLY A 148 0.10 34.92 -1.29
N PRO A 149 -0.40 35.55 -0.21
CA PRO A 149 0.32 35.58 1.05
C PRO A 149 0.39 34.18 1.66
N LEU A 150 1.61 33.68 1.88
CA LEU A 150 1.86 32.42 2.59
C LEU A 150 2.66 32.70 3.87
N GLY A 151 2.40 31.93 4.93
CA GLY A 151 3.27 31.88 6.10
C GLY A 151 4.54 31.09 5.80
N ALA A 152 5.61 31.28 6.58
CA ALA A 152 6.89 30.56 6.43
C ALA A 152 6.67 29.04 6.31
N ALA A 153 7.40 28.39 5.39
CA ALA A 153 7.34 26.94 5.27
C ALA A 153 8.03 26.29 6.49
N PRO A 154 7.42 25.29 7.15
CA PRO A 154 8.03 24.65 8.32
C PRO A 154 9.41 24.07 8.01
N GLY A 155 10.45 24.50 8.75
CA GLY A 155 11.81 23.97 8.61
C GLY A 155 12.65 24.66 7.54
N GLU A 156 12.15 25.75 6.93
CA GLU A 156 12.89 26.56 5.96
C GLU A 156 13.89 27.52 6.63
N GLU A 157 13.68 27.83 7.92
CA GLU A 157 14.48 28.79 8.68
C GLU A 157 16.00 28.53 8.66
N PRO A 158 16.50 27.28 8.78
CA PRO A 158 17.93 26.99 8.75
C PRO A 158 18.61 27.32 7.39
N TYR A 159 17.83 27.40 6.31
CA TYR A 159 18.34 27.62 4.96
C TYR A 159 18.27 29.09 4.54
N LEU A 160 17.61 29.95 5.32
CA LEU A 160 17.58 31.39 5.13
C LEU A 160 18.87 32.01 5.68
N ARG A 161 19.74 32.50 4.77
CA ARG A 161 21.03 33.11 5.13
C ARG A 161 20.90 34.59 5.48
N SER A 162 19.81 35.23 5.07
CA SER A 162 19.47 36.58 5.50
C SER A 162 17.96 36.77 5.53
N LEU A 163 17.44 37.46 6.55
CA LEU A 163 16.06 37.91 6.61
C LEU A 163 15.88 39.09 5.63
N ARG A 164 15.06 38.90 4.58
CA ARG A 164 14.57 40.04 3.79
C ARG A 164 13.30 40.58 4.45
N GLU A 165 13.21 41.91 4.58
CA GLU A 165 11.96 42.56 4.97
C GLU A 165 10.88 42.26 3.93
N SER A 166 9.83 41.54 4.35
CA SER A 166 8.67 41.18 3.54
C SER A 166 7.94 42.44 3.06
N ARG A 167 8.10 42.80 1.78
CA ARG A 167 7.22 43.74 1.09
C ARG A 167 6.27 42.96 0.20
N ASP A 168 4.98 42.94 0.54
CA ASP A 168 3.85 42.43 -0.27
C ASP A 168 4.20 41.28 -1.23
N LEU A 169 4.56 40.11 -0.69
CA LEU A 169 5.03 38.99 -1.49
C LEU A 169 3.86 38.07 -1.85
N ASN A 170 3.51 38.07 -3.14
CA ASN A 170 2.81 36.93 -3.72
C ASN A 170 3.79 35.74 -3.70
N GLN A 171 3.50 34.75 -2.87
CA GLN A 171 4.28 33.53 -2.76
C GLN A 171 3.48 32.35 -3.32
N VAL A 172 4.21 31.34 -3.77
CA VAL A 172 3.64 30.03 -4.08
C VAL A 172 4.32 28.97 -3.23
N ARG A 173 3.58 27.91 -2.92
CA ARG A 173 4.13 26.70 -2.35
C ARG A 173 4.57 25.76 -3.47
N LEU A 174 5.76 25.21 -3.31
CA LEU A 174 6.33 24.22 -4.20
C LEU A 174 6.49 22.89 -3.45
N VAL A 175 6.22 21.79 -4.14
CA VAL A 175 6.67 20.46 -3.73
C VAL A 175 7.85 20.06 -4.61
N VAL A 176 8.97 19.70 -4.00
CA VAL A 176 10.16 19.23 -4.71
C VAL A 176 9.89 17.82 -5.21
N ASP A 177 9.80 17.67 -6.54
CA ASP A 177 9.54 16.39 -7.20
C ASP A 177 10.82 15.57 -7.34
N ARG A 178 11.92 16.25 -7.69
CA ARG A 178 13.19 15.59 -8.00
C ARG A 178 14.36 16.53 -7.72
N VAL A 179 15.22 16.15 -6.78
CA VAL A 179 16.56 16.77 -6.67
C VAL A 179 17.48 16.17 -7.74
N LEU A 180 18.13 17.03 -8.52
CA LEU A 180 18.99 16.58 -9.60
C LEU A 180 20.29 15.96 -9.04
N PRO A 181 20.71 14.80 -9.58
CA PRO A 181 21.86 14.08 -9.07
C PRO A 181 23.18 14.82 -9.27
N ARG A 182 23.24 15.59 -10.35
CA ARG A 182 24.26 16.57 -10.66
C ARG A 182 23.53 17.83 -11.10
N ARG A 183 24.07 18.98 -10.71
CA ARG A 183 23.61 20.26 -11.22
C ARG A 183 23.72 20.29 -12.74
N VAL A 184 22.64 20.63 -13.42
CA VAL A 184 22.67 20.98 -14.83
C VAL A 184 23.18 22.42 -14.92
N THR A 185 24.43 22.57 -15.35
CA THR A 185 25.14 23.84 -15.24
C THR A 185 24.74 24.81 -16.34
N ARG A 186 24.88 26.11 -16.06
CA ARG A 186 24.67 27.18 -17.05
C ARG A 186 25.56 27.01 -18.27
N VAL A 187 26.77 26.46 -18.11
CA VAL A 187 27.71 26.23 -19.21
C VAL A 187 27.12 25.23 -20.20
N GLU A 188 26.64 24.09 -19.69
CA GLU A 188 26.05 23.03 -20.51
C GLU A 188 24.79 23.48 -21.24
N LEU A 189 23.95 24.27 -20.57
CA LEU A 189 22.73 24.81 -21.17
C LEU A 189 23.03 25.88 -22.24
N LYS A 190 24.15 26.60 -22.15
CA LYS A 190 24.58 27.57 -23.16
C LYS A 190 25.08 26.92 -24.44
N ASP A 191 25.56 25.69 -24.36
CA ASP A 191 26.05 24.93 -25.52
C ASP A 191 24.91 24.27 -26.31
N HIS A 192 23.68 24.26 -25.76
CA HIS A 192 22.51 23.68 -26.42
C HIS A 192 21.76 24.71 -27.29
N PRO A 193 21.44 24.39 -28.56
CA PRO A 193 20.91 25.37 -29.54
C PRO A 193 19.57 26.01 -29.17
N VAL A 194 18.72 25.28 -28.44
CA VAL A 194 17.43 25.79 -27.94
C VAL A 194 17.58 26.45 -26.57
N LEU A 195 18.26 25.80 -25.61
CA LEU A 195 18.31 26.22 -24.21
C LEU A 195 19.20 27.47 -24.00
N SER A 196 20.15 27.72 -24.91
CA SER A 196 20.95 28.95 -24.90
C SER A 196 20.11 30.23 -25.03
N ASN A 197 18.91 30.11 -25.60
CA ASN A 197 17.98 31.23 -25.84
C ASN A 197 16.98 31.45 -24.70
N MET A 198 17.01 30.65 -23.63
CA MET A 198 16.10 30.83 -22.49
C MET A 198 16.21 32.24 -21.90
N LEU A 199 15.09 32.77 -21.38
CA LEU A 199 15.05 34.14 -20.85
C LEU A 199 16.08 34.36 -19.73
N ILE A 200 16.33 33.35 -18.90
CA ILE A 200 17.36 33.40 -17.84
C ILE A 200 18.78 33.60 -18.40
N MET A 201 19.06 33.11 -19.61
CA MET A 201 20.37 33.28 -20.27
C MET A 201 20.53 34.69 -20.84
N ARG A 202 19.43 35.25 -21.39
CA ARG A 202 19.41 36.56 -22.05
C ARG A 202 19.30 37.72 -21.06
N ALA A 203 18.57 37.53 -19.96
CA ALA A 203 18.25 38.59 -18.99
C ALA A 203 18.14 38.03 -17.55
N PRO A 204 19.25 37.64 -16.89
CA PRO A 204 19.25 36.89 -15.62
C PRO A 204 18.83 37.69 -14.37
N ASN A 205 18.48 38.96 -14.49
CA ASN A 205 18.26 39.87 -13.35
C ASN A 205 16.87 39.74 -12.71
N SER A 206 16.24 38.57 -12.79
CA SER A 206 14.89 38.29 -12.27
C SER A 206 14.86 37.00 -11.43
N THR A 207 13.75 36.73 -10.75
CA THR A 207 13.58 35.55 -9.88
C THR A 207 12.71 34.46 -10.50
N ASN A 208 11.83 34.81 -11.45
CA ASN A 208 10.92 33.88 -12.11
C ASN A 208 11.02 34.09 -13.62
N PHE A 209 11.20 33.01 -14.38
CA PHE A 209 11.36 33.03 -15.83
C PHE A 209 10.41 32.03 -16.47
N LYS A 210 9.54 32.47 -17.37
CA LYS A 210 8.65 31.57 -18.11
C LYS A 210 9.42 30.89 -19.24
N LEU A 211 9.23 29.58 -19.39
CA LEU A 211 9.70 28.80 -20.53
C LEU A 211 8.62 28.75 -21.62
N THR A 212 9.05 28.76 -22.87
CA THR A 212 8.20 28.33 -23.98
C THR A 212 7.97 26.82 -23.90
N ASP A 213 6.94 26.32 -24.59
CA ASP A 213 6.64 24.88 -24.57
C ASP A 213 7.81 24.05 -25.18
N GLU A 214 8.48 24.57 -26.22
CA GLU A 214 9.69 23.95 -26.79
C GLU A 214 10.87 23.94 -25.80
N GLU A 215 11.17 25.07 -25.15
CA GLU A 215 12.24 25.13 -24.14
C GLU A 215 11.98 24.18 -22.96
N ALA A 216 10.73 24.07 -22.52
CA ALA A 216 10.34 23.20 -21.41
C ALA A 216 10.51 21.72 -21.74
N GLU A 217 10.11 21.29 -22.93
CA GLU A 217 10.25 19.91 -23.37
C GLU A 217 11.71 19.53 -23.58
N VAL A 218 12.48 20.41 -24.25
CA VAL A 218 13.92 20.19 -24.46
C VAL A 218 14.68 20.17 -23.13
N LEU A 219 14.32 21.03 -22.17
CA LEU A 219 14.96 21.06 -20.86
C LEU A 219 14.64 19.80 -20.04
N ALA A 220 13.39 19.32 -20.09
CA ALA A 220 13.00 18.05 -19.46
C ALA A 220 13.80 16.88 -20.04
N ASP A 221 13.87 16.78 -21.38
CA ASP A 221 14.65 15.76 -22.07
C ASP A 221 16.14 15.84 -21.72
N PHE A 222 16.70 17.06 -21.67
CA PHE A 222 18.10 17.27 -21.30
C PHE A 222 18.40 16.80 -19.87
N ILE A 223 17.49 17.08 -18.92
CA ILE A 223 17.60 16.62 -17.52
C ILE A 223 17.45 15.10 -17.41
N ASP A 224 16.57 14.50 -18.21
CA ASP A 224 16.35 13.06 -18.23
C ASP A 224 17.51 12.29 -18.87
N GLN A 225 18.11 12.81 -19.95
CA GLN A 225 19.31 12.25 -20.58
C GLN A 225 20.56 12.31 -19.69
N GLN A 226 20.54 13.14 -18.65
CA GLN A 226 21.60 13.19 -17.63
C GLN A 226 21.28 12.38 -16.37
N ALA A 227 20.09 11.77 -16.29
CA ALA A 227 19.89 10.64 -15.38
C ALA A 227 20.65 9.44 -15.97
N PRO A 228 21.42 8.68 -15.19
CA PRO A 228 22.01 7.46 -15.72
C PRO A 228 20.87 6.52 -16.12
N ASP A 229 20.74 6.26 -17.42
CA ASP A 229 19.94 5.17 -17.96
C ASP A 229 20.65 3.83 -17.72
N ASP A 230 19.92 2.72 -17.84
CA ASP A 230 20.47 1.38 -17.64
C ASP A 230 21.67 1.12 -18.58
N ASP A 231 21.66 1.69 -19.80
CA ASP A 231 22.75 1.59 -20.78
C ASP A 231 24.04 2.28 -20.31
N SER A 232 23.97 3.44 -19.66
CA SER A 232 25.13 4.14 -19.09
C SER A 232 25.72 3.41 -17.89
N ILE A 233 24.90 2.71 -17.12
CA ILE A 233 25.34 1.86 -16.01
C ILE A 233 26.00 0.59 -16.56
N GLU A 234 25.42 -0.05 -17.57
CA GLU A 234 26.04 -1.19 -18.24
C GLU A 234 27.36 -0.83 -18.92
N ALA A 235 27.45 0.33 -19.57
CA ALA A 235 28.68 0.85 -20.16
C ALA A 235 29.73 1.19 -19.08
N PHE A 236 29.32 1.76 -17.95
CA PHE A 236 30.20 2.00 -16.80
C PHE A 236 30.73 0.69 -16.23
N LEU A 237 29.84 -0.28 -15.95
CA LEU A 237 30.19 -1.60 -15.42
C LEU A 237 31.11 -2.36 -16.37
N SER A 238 30.92 -2.25 -17.68
CA SER A 238 31.79 -2.87 -18.69
C SER A 238 33.24 -2.37 -18.65
N ASN A 239 33.47 -1.17 -18.11
CA ASN A 239 34.80 -0.58 -17.95
C ASN A 239 35.43 -0.83 -16.57
N VAL A 240 34.71 -1.46 -15.64
CA VAL A 240 35.24 -1.83 -14.32
C VAL A 240 36.01 -3.15 -14.45
N PRO A 241 37.31 -3.20 -14.10
CA PRO A 241 38.05 -4.46 -14.14
C PRO A 241 37.69 -5.31 -12.91
N TYR A 242 36.94 -6.39 -13.15
CA TYR A 242 36.50 -7.34 -12.13
C TYR A 242 37.56 -8.41 -11.87
N THR A 243 37.64 -8.88 -10.61
CA THR A 243 38.51 -10.01 -10.23
C THR A 243 37.82 -11.37 -10.21
N SER A 244 36.50 -11.40 -10.37
CA SER A 244 35.71 -12.64 -10.41
C SER A 244 34.38 -12.41 -11.13
N ASP A 245 33.97 -13.38 -11.96
CA ASP A 245 32.67 -13.39 -12.64
C ASP A 245 31.50 -13.33 -11.65
N PHE A 246 31.66 -13.93 -10.47
CA PHE A 246 30.66 -13.86 -9.41
C PHE A 246 30.43 -12.41 -8.97
N VAL A 247 31.49 -11.65 -8.70
CA VAL A 247 31.38 -10.26 -8.24
C VAL A 247 30.71 -9.39 -9.30
N ARG A 248 31.11 -9.56 -10.57
CA ARG A 248 30.49 -8.90 -11.71
C ARG A 248 28.98 -9.19 -11.77
N ASN A 249 28.60 -10.47 -11.71
CA ASN A 249 27.21 -10.89 -11.78
C ASN A 249 26.40 -10.39 -10.58
N SER A 250 26.94 -10.48 -9.35
CA SER A 250 26.27 -9.98 -8.16
C SER A 250 26.02 -8.47 -8.21
N ILE A 251 26.93 -7.67 -8.76
CA ILE A 251 26.74 -6.22 -8.92
C ILE A 251 25.60 -5.94 -9.90
N VAL A 252 25.64 -6.58 -11.08
CA VAL A 252 24.61 -6.42 -12.12
C VAL A 252 23.24 -6.85 -11.59
N SER A 253 23.15 -8.04 -11.00
CA SER A 253 21.90 -8.57 -10.44
C SER A 253 21.39 -7.71 -9.28
N TYR A 254 22.27 -7.14 -8.46
CA TYR A 254 21.86 -6.26 -7.37
C TYR A 254 21.26 -4.95 -7.88
N ILE A 255 21.88 -4.34 -8.89
CA ILE A 255 21.41 -3.11 -9.53
C ILE A 255 20.06 -3.34 -10.20
N GLN A 256 19.92 -4.43 -10.96
CA GLN A 256 18.65 -4.84 -11.58
C GLN A 256 17.57 -5.11 -10.53
N TRP A 257 17.94 -5.73 -9.40
CA TRP A 257 17.03 -5.94 -8.29
C TRP A 257 16.60 -4.62 -7.64
N LEU A 258 17.51 -3.66 -7.43
CA LEU A 258 17.16 -2.34 -6.90
C LEU A 258 16.16 -1.62 -7.81
N GLY A 259 16.42 -1.61 -9.12
CA GLY A 259 15.53 -1.01 -10.11
C GLY A 259 14.16 -1.69 -10.16
N SER A 260 14.12 -3.03 -10.21
CA SER A 260 12.85 -3.78 -10.27
C SER A 260 12.04 -3.73 -8.97
N THR A 261 12.71 -3.68 -7.81
CA THR A 261 12.04 -3.71 -6.50
C THR A 261 11.51 -2.34 -6.08
N PHE A 262 12.25 -1.27 -6.34
CA PHE A 262 11.93 0.05 -5.82
C PHE A 262 11.53 1.07 -6.92
N GLY A 263 11.69 0.70 -8.19
CA GLY A 263 11.30 1.52 -9.33
C GLY A 263 11.96 2.90 -9.31
N SER A 264 11.18 3.93 -9.63
CA SER A 264 11.62 5.34 -9.66
C SER A 264 12.04 5.90 -8.30
N ASN A 265 11.86 5.15 -7.19
CA ASN A 265 12.34 5.59 -5.88
C ASN A 265 13.85 5.39 -5.72
N ILE A 266 14.51 4.58 -6.56
CA ILE A 266 15.97 4.40 -6.52
C ILE A 266 16.62 5.26 -7.61
N ALA A 267 17.68 5.96 -7.23
CA ALA A 267 18.62 6.56 -8.16
C ALA A 267 20.03 6.01 -7.91
N LEU A 268 20.67 5.55 -8.98
CA LEU A 268 22.05 5.08 -8.97
C LEU A 268 22.95 6.19 -9.51
N ARG A 269 24.11 6.42 -8.89
CA ARG A 269 25.07 7.43 -9.35
C ARG A 269 26.47 6.84 -9.36
N PRO A 270 27.02 6.50 -10.53
CA PRO A 270 28.42 6.11 -10.65
C PRO A 270 29.33 7.23 -10.14
N TYR A 271 30.43 6.86 -9.49
CA TYR A 271 31.48 7.79 -9.11
C TYR A 271 32.86 7.14 -9.28
N GLU A 272 33.86 8.00 -9.44
CA GLU A 272 35.27 7.63 -9.41
C GLU A 272 35.99 8.57 -8.45
N ASP A 273 36.65 8.00 -7.43
CA ASP A 273 37.41 8.75 -6.45
C ASP A 273 38.77 8.08 -6.21
N ARG A 274 39.87 8.80 -6.46
CA ARG A 274 41.26 8.32 -6.28
C ARG A 274 41.56 6.96 -6.92
N GLY A 275 40.90 6.64 -8.05
CA GLY A 275 41.06 5.37 -8.76
C GLY A 275 40.21 4.21 -8.25
N GLU A 276 39.31 4.46 -7.28
CA GLU A 276 38.24 3.54 -6.90
C GLU A 276 36.95 3.87 -7.68
N HIS A 277 36.33 2.85 -8.27
CA HIS A 277 35.03 2.97 -8.91
C HIS A 277 33.93 2.55 -7.95
N GLY A 278 32.81 3.26 -7.97
CA GLY A 278 31.67 2.93 -7.13
C GLY A 278 30.35 3.43 -7.67
N ILE A 279 29.28 3.04 -7.00
CA ILE A 279 27.91 3.49 -7.26
C ILE A 279 27.30 3.95 -5.95
N SER A 280 26.89 5.20 -5.89
CA SER A 280 26.08 5.73 -4.80
C SER A 280 24.61 5.41 -5.08
N VAL A 281 23.92 4.80 -4.13
CA VAL A 281 22.50 4.45 -4.22
C VAL A 281 21.72 5.42 -3.37
N PHE A 282 20.70 6.03 -3.96
CA PHE A 282 19.80 6.95 -3.27
C PHE A 282 18.39 6.37 -3.30
N TYR A 283 17.69 6.43 -2.17
CA TYR A 283 16.28 6.15 -2.04
C TYR A 283 15.53 7.47 -1.80
N ARG A 284 14.63 7.85 -2.71
CA ARG A 284 13.86 9.11 -2.68
C ARG A 284 14.73 10.35 -2.43
N GLY A 285 15.91 10.38 -3.04
CA GLY A 285 16.87 11.49 -2.91
C GLY A 285 17.80 11.39 -1.70
N THR A 286 17.50 10.55 -0.72
CA THR A 286 18.36 10.31 0.45
C THR A 286 19.36 9.19 0.16
N LEU A 287 20.61 9.37 0.54
CA LEU A 287 21.65 8.38 0.36
C LEU A 287 21.33 7.10 1.16
N LEU A 288 21.17 5.99 0.44
CA LEU A 288 20.86 4.68 0.98
C LEU A 288 22.14 3.91 1.32
N GLN A 289 23.07 3.84 0.37
CA GLN A 289 24.33 3.10 0.51
C GLN A 289 25.33 3.44 -0.59
N TYR A 290 26.60 3.10 -0.38
CA TYR A 290 27.60 3.08 -1.44
C TYR A 290 28.03 1.66 -1.77
N LEU A 291 28.16 1.38 -3.06
CA LEU A 291 28.84 0.22 -3.60
C LEU A 291 30.25 0.66 -3.99
N ARG A 292 31.28 0.08 -3.37
CA ARG A 292 32.67 0.22 -3.81
C ARG A 292 33.10 -1.04 -4.54
N LEU A 293 33.57 -0.87 -5.76
CA LEU A 293 33.95 -1.94 -6.68
C LEU A 293 35.47 -2.15 -6.55
N HIS A 294 35.92 -2.75 -5.44
CA HIS A 294 37.34 -2.95 -5.16
C HIS A 294 37.86 -4.28 -5.74
N ARG A 295 38.98 -4.15 -6.47
CA ARG A 295 39.62 -5.14 -7.34
C ARG A 295 40.42 -6.30 -6.69
N PRO A 296 40.17 -6.77 -5.45
CA PRO A 296 40.36 -8.22 -5.24
C PRO A 296 39.43 -8.94 -4.25
N GLU A 297 38.63 -8.24 -3.42
CA GLU A 297 38.04 -8.85 -2.22
C GLU A 297 36.53 -9.07 -2.23
N GLY A 298 35.80 -8.57 -3.23
CA GLY A 298 34.34 -8.69 -3.35
C GLY A 298 33.64 -7.33 -3.52
N LEU A 299 32.31 -7.32 -3.47
CA LEU A 299 31.52 -6.08 -3.50
C LEU A 299 31.49 -5.47 -2.09
N HIS A 300 32.06 -4.28 -1.93
CA HIS A 300 32.04 -3.57 -0.65
C HIS A 300 30.79 -2.69 -0.56
N ILE A 301 30.00 -2.91 0.48
CA ILE A 301 28.81 -2.13 0.78
C ILE A 301 29.11 -1.23 1.97
N LEU A 302 28.83 0.06 1.83
CA LEU A 302 28.93 1.05 2.88
C LEU A 302 27.52 1.55 3.21
N LEU A 303 27.07 1.26 4.43
CA LEU A 303 25.79 1.73 4.97
C LEU A 303 26.02 2.99 5.81
N PRO A 304 25.43 4.14 5.44
CA PRO A 304 25.38 5.33 6.28
C PRO A 304 24.43 5.10 7.46
N ASN A 305 24.92 5.33 8.68
CA ASN A 305 24.12 5.31 9.91
C ASN A 305 23.12 4.12 10.06
N PRO A 306 23.57 2.85 9.97
CA PRO A 306 22.69 1.72 10.17
C PRO A 306 22.24 1.59 11.63
N SER A 307 21.03 1.08 11.86
CA SER A 307 20.52 0.75 13.20
C SER A 307 21.22 -0.48 13.80
N GLU A 308 21.16 -0.66 15.12
CA GLU A 308 21.73 -1.88 15.73
C GLU A 308 21.01 -3.16 15.27
N SER A 309 19.73 -3.10 14.88
CA SER A 309 19.02 -4.26 14.30
C SER A 309 19.57 -4.62 12.91
N GLU A 310 19.87 -3.62 12.08
CA GLU A 310 20.50 -3.81 10.76
C GLU A 310 21.92 -4.38 10.92
N LEU A 311 22.69 -3.85 11.88
CA LEU A 311 24.01 -4.38 12.22
C LEU A 311 23.92 -5.81 12.80
N GLY A 312 22.92 -6.11 13.62
CA GLY A 312 22.67 -7.42 14.20
C GLY A 312 22.40 -8.49 13.13
N LEU A 313 21.59 -8.15 12.11
CA LEU A 313 21.36 -9.03 10.95
C LEU A 313 22.67 -9.33 10.20
N LEU A 314 23.46 -8.31 9.92
CA LEU A 314 24.73 -8.48 9.22
C LEU A 314 25.74 -9.28 10.05
N ARG A 315 25.85 -9.02 11.36
CA ARG A 315 26.74 -9.76 12.27
C ARG A 315 26.41 -11.25 12.33
N ARG A 316 25.12 -11.61 12.33
CA ARG A 316 24.66 -13.00 12.47
C ARG A 316 24.78 -13.83 11.19
N HIS A 317 24.64 -13.20 10.03
CA HIS A 317 24.35 -13.94 8.80
C HIS A 317 25.32 -13.71 7.64
N LEU A 318 26.20 -12.70 7.72
CA LEU A 318 27.32 -12.63 6.79
C LEU A 318 28.22 -13.84 6.99
N ASN A 319 28.64 -14.47 5.90
CA ASN A 319 29.64 -15.54 5.93
C ASN A 319 31.00 -15.03 6.40
N SER A 320 31.28 -13.74 6.18
CA SER A 320 32.49 -13.06 6.64
C SER A 320 32.17 -11.88 7.58
N PRO A 321 31.68 -12.13 8.80
CA PRO A 321 31.22 -11.07 9.72
C PRO A 321 32.38 -10.16 10.15
N LYS A 322 33.63 -10.63 10.07
CA LYS A 322 34.85 -9.83 10.30
C LYS A 322 35.02 -8.66 9.31
N THR A 323 34.31 -8.68 8.17
CA THR A 323 34.33 -7.58 7.19
C THR A 323 33.44 -6.42 7.62
N LEU A 324 32.46 -6.67 8.51
CA LEU A 324 31.61 -5.63 9.07
C LEU A 324 32.42 -4.75 10.02
N LYS A 325 32.78 -3.55 9.58
CA LYS A 325 33.62 -2.62 10.34
C LYS A 325 33.08 -1.20 10.23
N ARG A 326 33.25 -0.42 11.29
CA ARG A 326 33.00 1.02 11.22
C ARG A 326 33.95 1.65 10.20
N ASP A 327 33.44 2.55 9.38
CA ASP A 327 34.19 3.25 8.35
C ASP A 327 33.75 4.72 8.27
N GLN A 328 34.61 5.58 7.74
CA GLN A 328 34.31 6.99 7.52
C GLN A 328 33.81 7.20 6.10
N ILE A 329 32.67 7.90 5.99
CA ILE A 329 32.03 8.21 4.72
C ILE A 329 32.39 9.65 4.32
N LEU A 330 32.84 9.83 3.08
CA LEU A 330 32.93 11.14 2.44
C LEU A 330 31.54 11.48 1.89
N SER A 331 30.76 12.29 2.62
CA SER A 331 29.61 12.96 2.02
C SER A 331 30.05 14.29 1.39
N ASN A 332 29.37 14.71 0.34
CA ASN A 332 29.82 15.80 -0.53
C ASN A 332 29.95 17.11 0.26
N ALA A 333 31.16 17.68 0.29
CA ALA A 333 31.56 18.94 0.92
C ALA A 333 31.43 19.00 2.46
N TRP A 334 32.49 18.52 3.15
CA TRP A 334 32.91 18.88 4.51
C TRP A 334 32.19 18.26 5.73
N ALA A 335 31.51 17.11 5.60
CA ALA A 335 31.10 16.31 6.75
C ALA A 335 31.52 14.83 6.61
N TYR A 336 32.25 14.32 7.60
CA TYR A 336 32.49 12.87 7.73
C TYR A 336 31.27 12.25 8.43
N GLU A 337 30.47 11.49 7.71
CA GLU A 337 29.45 10.65 8.35
C GLU A 337 30.08 9.32 8.81
N SER A 338 29.68 8.84 9.98
CA SER A 338 30.14 7.53 10.48
C SER A 338 29.23 6.43 9.96
N GLY A 339 29.78 5.44 9.25
CA GLY A 339 29.02 4.33 8.70
C GLY A 339 29.61 2.98 9.07
N TYR A 340 29.03 1.93 8.51
CA TYR A 340 29.60 0.58 8.55
C TYR A 340 29.79 0.05 7.14
N ARG A 341 30.95 -0.54 6.89
CA ARG A 341 31.23 -1.29 5.67
C ARG A 341 31.16 -2.78 5.92
N PHE A 342 30.77 -3.56 4.91
CA PHE A 342 30.93 -5.01 4.86
C PHE A 342 31.21 -5.46 3.43
N THR A 343 31.61 -6.73 3.24
CA THR A 343 31.95 -7.26 1.91
C THR A 343 31.06 -8.44 1.55
N VAL A 344 30.47 -8.40 0.36
CA VAL A 344 29.68 -9.48 -0.23
C VAL A 344 30.59 -10.38 -1.04
N LYS A 345 30.70 -11.66 -0.64
CA LYS A 345 31.60 -12.65 -1.26
C LYS A 345 30.89 -13.94 -1.72
N THR A 346 29.65 -14.16 -1.29
CA THR A 346 28.88 -15.39 -1.55
C THR A 346 27.44 -15.08 -1.93
N GLU A 347 26.75 -16.01 -2.59
CA GLU A 347 25.30 -15.94 -2.87
C GLU A 347 24.47 -15.65 -1.61
N GLN A 348 24.85 -16.25 -0.48
CA GLN A 348 24.19 -16.02 0.79
C GLN A 348 24.39 -14.59 1.29
N ASP A 349 25.60 -14.03 1.20
CA ASP A 349 25.85 -12.62 1.56
C ASP A 349 25.03 -11.67 0.67
N TYR A 350 24.82 -12.03 -0.59
CA TYR A 350 24.00 -11.29 -1.54
C TYR A 350 22.51 -11.28 -1.17
N GLU A 351 21.95 -12.43 -0.76
CA GLU A 351 20.58 -12.49 -0.24
C GLU A 351 20.40 -11.63 1.03
N TRP A 352 21.41 -11.62 1.91
CA TRP A 352 21.39 -10.78 3.11
C TRP A 352 21.58 -9.29 2.82
N LEU A 353 22.36 -8.94 1.78
CA LEU A 353 22.42 -7.58 1.27
C LEU A 353 21.02 -7.09 0.87
N LYS A 354 20.28 -7.86 0.06
CA LYS A 354 18.91 -7.47 -0.32
C LYS A 354 18.00 -7.27 0.89
N ARG A 355 18.07 -8.18 1.88
CA ARG A 355 17.28 -8.10 3.12
C ARG A 355 17.63 -6.87 3.97
N VAL A 356 18.91 -6.57 4.18
CA VAL A 356 19.29 -5.38 4.96
C VAL A 356 18.92 -4.10 4.22
N THR A 357 19.10 -4.05 2.89
CA THR A 357 18.70 -2.90 2.09
C THR A 357 17.19 -2.67 2.16
N GLY A 358 16.37 -3.72 2.11
CA GLY A 358 14.92 -3.62 2.32
C GLY A 358 14.57 -3.02 3.68
N LYS A 359 15.23 -3.46 4.77
CA LYS A 359 15.04 -2.88 6.11
C LYS A 359 15.48 -1.42 6.20
N VAL A 360 16.61 -1.06 5.61
CA VAL A 360 17.09 0.33 5.60
C VAL A 360 16.11 1.22 4.83
N VAL A 361 15.62 0.77 3.66
CA VAL A 361 14.59 1.49 2.89
C VAL A 361 13.29 1.65 3.69
N GLN A 362 12.86 0.60 4.39
CA GLN A 362 11.67 0.64 5.24
C GLN A 362 11.81 1.68 6.35
N ARG A 363 12.95 1.71 7.05
CA ARG A 363 13.26 2.74 8.04
C ARG A 363 13.34 4.14 7.42
N MET A 364 14.05 4.30 6.31
CA MET A 364 14.18 5.58 5.59
C MET A 364 12.85 6.09 5.04
N SER A 365 11.88 5.21 4.82
CA SER A 365 10.52 5.57 4.38
C SER A 365 9.65 6.12 5.50
N GLY A 366 10.12 6.13 6.76
CA GLY A 366 9.35 6.59 7.94
C GLY A 366 8.04 5.83 8.18
N ALA A 367 7.81 4.76 7.43
CA ALA A 367 6.55 4.05 7.34
C ALA A 367 6.82 2.59 7.68
N SER A 368 6.09 2.07 8.65
CA SER A 368 5.69 0.67 8.49
C SER A 368 4.99 0.57 7.13
N ALA A 369 5.37 -0.41 6.30
CA ALA A 369 4.83 -0.57 4.95
C ALA A 369 3.29 -0.62 4.90
N ARG A 370 2.64 -0.81 6.06
CA ARG A 370 1.21 -1.02 6.29
C ARG A 370 0.39 0.26 6.44
N HIS A 371 0.96 1.37 6.93
CA HIS A 371 0.23 2.66 7.05
C HIS A 371 1.12 3.82 6.60
N THR A 372 0.69 4.52 5.56
CA THR A 372 1.44 5.63 4.93
C THR A 372 0.78 6.98 5.20
N GLY A 373 1.60 8.03 5.32
CA GLY A 373 1.16 9.42 5.46
C GLY A 373 1.63 10.07 6.76
N LEU A 374 1.67 11.41 6.78
CA LEU A 374 2.26 12.23 7.84
C LEU A 374 1.82 11.84 9.26
N HIS A 375 0.54 11.49 9.44
CA HIS A 375 0.02 11.10 10.74
C HIS A 375 0.50 9.72 11.21
N ALA A 376 0.62 8.76 10.30
CA ALA A 376 1.17 7.44 10.61
C ALA A 376 2.68 7.55 10.91
N GLU A 377 3.41 8.35 10.13
CA GLU A 377 4.85 8.61 10.33
C GLU A 377 5.13 9.19 11.73
N ARG A 378 4.33 10.17 12.19
CA ARG A 378 4.46 10.73 13.54
C ARG A 378 4.24 9.69 14.64
N ILE A 379 3.26 8.81 14.47
CA ILE A 379 2.96 7.74 15.43
C ILE A 379 4.08 6.72 15.46
N TYR A 380 4.59 6.31 14.30
CA TYR A 380 5.69 5.34 14.23
C TYR A 380 7.00 5.93 14.73
N THR A 381 7.28 7.20 14.47
CA THR A 381 8.44 7.90 15.04
C THR A 381 8.38 7.89 16.57
N ALA A 382 7.21 8.22 17.15
CA ALA A 382 7.03 8.18 18.59
C ALA A 382 7.06 6.75 19.18
N ALA A 383 6.57 5.75 18.46
CA ALA A 383 6.70 4.34 18.83
C ALA A 383 8.16 3.87 18.81
N GLU A 384 8.94 4.28 17.81
CA GLU A 384 10.38 4.02 17.74
C GLU A 384 11.13 4.69 18.89
N GLN A 385 10.77 5.93 19.23
CA GLN A 385 11.32 6.59 20.44
C GLN A 385 11.01 5.80 21.71
N PHE A 386 9.81 5.23 21.85
CA PHE A 386 9.49 4.32 22.95
C PHE A 386 10.40 3.08 22.96
N VAL A 387 10.59 2.41 21.82
CA VAL A 387 11.48 1.24 21.76
C VAL A 387 12.93 1.63 22.09
N GLU A 388 13.47 2.69 21.48
CA GLU A 388 14.87 3.05 21.58
C GLU A 388 15.25 3.74 22.90
N ARG A 389 14.39 4.63 23.41
CA ARG A 389 14.67 5.38 24.64
C ARG A 389 14.21 4.64 25.88
N ALA A 390 13.03 4.04 25.85
CA ALA A 390 12.41 3.45 27.04
C ALA A 390 12.62 1.93 27.16
N LEU A 391 12.59 1.16 26.06
CA LEU A 391 12.79 -0.30 26.15
C LEU A 391 14.28 -0.68 26.13
N ARG A 392 15.06 -0.15 25.18
CA ARG A 392 16.50 -0.44 25.07
C ARG A 392 17.37 0.29 26.09
N ARG A 393 16.90 1.45 26.57
CA ARG A 393 17.60 2.32 27.52
C ARG A 393 16.64 2.73 28.62
N ASP A 394 17.15 3.42 29.64
CA ASP A 394 16.31 3.98 30.70
C ASP A 394 15.94 5.45 30.43
N ASP A 395 16.11 5.92 29.19
CA ASP A 395 15.97 7.32 28.77
C ASP A 395 14.49 7.72 28.63
N SER A 396 14.21 9.01 28.79
CA SER A 396 12.87 9.58 28.76
C SER A 396 12.38 9.89 27.34
N LEU A 397 11.06 9.78 27.13
CA LEU A 397 10.39 10.31 25.95
C LEU A 397 10.25 11.83 26.01
N PHE A 398 9.90 12.38 27.18
CA PHE A 398 9.58 13.81 27.32
C PHE A 398 10.81 14.67 27.62
N THR A 399 11.83 14.11 28.27
CA THR A 399 13.09 14.78 28.60
C THR A 399 14.31 13.94 28.16
N PRO A 400 14.54 13.80 26.82
CA PRO A 400 15.70 13.10 26.28
C PRO A 400 17.02 13.41 26.99
N GLY A 401 17.76 12.37 27.40
CA GLY A 401 18.98 12.46 28.19
C GLY A 401 18.78 12.26 29.70
N HIS A 402 17.54 12.26 30.18
CA HIS A 402 17.21 11.99 31.58
C HIS A 402 16.67 10.57 31.77
N THR A 403 17.19 9.85 32.77
CA THR A 403 16.82 8.46 33.02
C THR A 403 15.49 8.34 33.77
N ILE A 404 14.38 8.18 33.05
CA ILE A 404 13.02 8.08 33.61
C ILE A 404 12.51 6.64 33.65
N TRP A 405 12.75 5.83 32.61
CA TRP A 405 12.25 4.44 32.49
C TRP A 405 13.12 3.43 33.26
N THR A 406 13.52 3.77 34.48
CA THR A 406 14.39 2.97 35.33
C THR A 406 13.59 1.99 36.19
N ILE A 407 14.18 0.87 36.58
CA ILE A 407 13.56 -0.10 37.52
C ILE A 407 13.08 0.57 38.82
N PRO A 408 13.84 1.47 39.48
CA PRO A 408 13.35 2.17 40.68
C PRO A 408 12.07 2.97 40.47
N ASN A 409 11.99 3.77 39.40
CA ASN A 409 10.80 4.57 39.10
C ASN A 409 9.59 3.68 38.77
N ILE A 410 9.83 2.62 37.99
CA ILE A 410 8.79 1.65 37.61
C ILE A 410 8.26 0.91 38.85
N ASN A 411 9.13 0.48 39.76
CA ASN A 411 8.71 -0.20 40.98
C ASN A 411 7.96 0.74 41.93
N GLU A 412 8.36 2.00 42.03
CA GLU A 412 7.63 2.98 42.85
C GLU A 412 6.25 3.30 42.27
N LEU A 413 6.14 3.44 40.94
CA LEU A 413 4.85 3.56 40.27
C LEU A 413 3.99 2.31 40.48
N TYR A 414 4.58 1.12 40.39
CA TYR A 414 3.89 -0.17 40.61
C TYR A 414 3.34 -0.27 42.03
N ARG A 415 4.15 0.05 43.04
CA ARG A 415 3.72 0.07 44.44
C ARG A 415 2.51 0.98 44.64
N ARG A 416 2.59 2.23 44.19
CA ARG A 416 1.51 3.23 44.37
C ARG A 416 0.24 2.89 43.60
N PHE A 417 0.38 2.42 42.37
CA PHE A 417 -0.76 2.22 41.48
C PHE A 417 -1.43 0.85 41.68
N ILE A 418 -0.63 -0.21 41.79
CA ILE A 418 -1.10 -1.61 41.81
C ILE A 418 -1.18 -2.15 43.24
N GLU A 419 -0.12 -2.03 44.04
CA GLU A 419 -0.10 -2.60 45.39
C GLU A 419 -0.95 -1.77 46.36
N GLU A 420 -0.90 -0.44 46.23
CA GLU A 420 -1.67 0.54 47.00
C GLU A 420 -2.88 1.05 46.20
N SER A 421 -3.56 0.11 45.54
CA SER A 421 -4.72 0.43 44.70
C SER A 421 -5.82 1.16 45.48
N ASP A 422 -6.29 2.30 44.94
CA ASP A 422 -7.45 3.02 45.50
C ASP A 422 -8.76 2.35 45.04
N THR A 423 -9.42 1.68 46.00
CA THR A 423 -10.65 0.91 45.81
C THR A 423 -11.93 1.75 45.94
N SER A 424 -11.82 3.07 46.10
CA SER A 424 -12.97 3.97 46.13
C SER A 424 -13.73 4.01 44.80
N HIS A 425 -14.96 4.53 44.86
CA HIS A 425 -15.86 4.67 43.72
C HIS A 425 -15.58 5.92 42.86
N ASP A 426 -14.54 6.70 43.20
CA ASP A 426 -14.15 7.89 42.44
C ASP A 426 -13.65 7.54 41.04
N ALA A 427 -13.73 8.51 40.12
CA ALA A 427 -13.23 8.37 38.76
C ALA A 427 -11.72 8.07 38.74
N PHE A 428 -11.26 7.28 37.76
CA PHE A 428 -9.86 6.82 37.67
C PHE A 428 -8.83 7.94 37.85
N MET A 429 -8.97 9.08 37.16
CA MET A 429 -7.99 10.16 37.24
C MET A 429 -7.87 10.76 38.64
N VAL A 430 -8.98 10.85 39.39
CA VAL A 430 -8.99 11.34 40.78
C VAL A 430 -8.25 10.37 41.69
N LYS A 431 -8.48 9.07 41.49
CA LYS A 431 -7.81 8.02 42.25
C LYS A 431 -6.31 7.99 41.93
N PHE A 432 -5.96 8.07 40.65
CA PHE A 432 -4.58 8.03 40.21
C PHE A 432 -3.78 9.25 40.71
N GLU A 433 -4.38 10.44 40.71
CA GLU A 433 -3.80 11.64 41.33
C GLU A 433 -3.53 11.44 42.83
N ARG A 434 -4.52 10.91 43.57
CA ARG A 434 -4.39 10.63 45.00
C ARG A 434 -3.26 9.64 45.29
N GLN A 435 -3.17 8.57 44.49
CA GLN A 435 -2.12 7.54 44.60
C GLN A 435 -0.72 8.08 44.29
N LEU A 436 -0.61 9.03 43.34
CA LEU A 436 0.66 9.67 42.98
C LEU A 436 1.00 10.90 43.84
N SER A 437 0.14 11.27 44.78
CA SER A 437 0.40 12.39 45.69
C SER A 437 1.71 12.17 46.49
N GLY A 438 2.58 13.17 46.44
CA GLY A 438 3.91 13.12 47.07
C GLY A 438 4.91 12.16 46.40
N ALA A 439 4.63 11.65 45.20
CA ALA A 439 5.61 10.90 44.42
C ALA A 439 6.72 11.83 43.87
N PRO A 440 7.94 11.30 43.63
CA PRO A 440 8.99 12.06 42.95
C PRO A 440 8.54 12.56 41.56
N PRO A 441 8.99 13.74 41.09
CA PRO A 441 8.66 14.26 39.76
C PRO A 441 8.90 13.26 38.62
N GLU A 442 9.96 12.45 38.73
CA GLU A 442 10.34 11.42 37.75
C GLU A 442 9.31 10.29 37.66
N VAL A 443 8.67 9.94 38.78
CA VAL A 443 7.61 8.91 38.84
C VAL A 443 6.31 9.43 38.24
N ILE A 444 5.98 10.70 38.49
CA ILE A 444 4.82 11.36 37.87
C ILE A 444 5.02 11.52 36.36
N GLN A 445 6.24 11.89 35.94
CA GLN A 445 6.60 11.93 34.52
C GLN A 445 6.50 10.55 33.87
N LEU A 446 7.03 9.49 34.50
CA LEU A 446 6.90 8.10 34.03
C LEU A 446 5.42 7.70 33.87
N ALA A 447 4.57 8.04 34.84
CA ALA A 447 3.13 7.77 34.76
C ALA A 447 2.47 8.46 33.55
N SER A 448 2.91 9.68 33.22
CA SER A 448 2.42 10.40 32.05
C SER A 448 2.97 9.83 30.73
N GLU A 449 4.25 9.47 30.67
CA GLU A 449 4.85 8.81 29.51
C GLU A 449 4.19 7.45 29.22
N MET A 450 3.82 6.70 30.26
CA MET A 450 3.02 5.49 30.12
C MET A 450 1.60 5.76 29.62
N MET A 451 0.96 6.83 30.09
CA MET A 451 -0.35 7.25 29.55
C MET A 451 -0.24 7.63 28.07
N PHE A 452 0.85 8.29 27.67
CA PHE A 452 1.14 8.59 26.28
C PHE A 452 1.24 7.32 25.43
N VAL A 453 2.06 6.35 25.84
CA VAL A 453 2.22 5.06 25.15
C VAL A 453 0.89 4.29 25.10
N HIS A 454 0.08 4.36 26.15
CA HIS A 454 -1.26 3.78 26.17
C HIS A 454 -2.16 4.39 25.07
N VAL A 455 -2.21 5.71 24.93
CA VAL A 455 -3.17 6.35 24.02
C VAL A 455 -2.68 6.61 22.60
N ILE A 456 -1.37 6.45 22.33
CA ILE A 456 -0.78 6.88 21.05
C ILE A 456 -1.40 6.17 19.84
N LEU A 457 -1.64 4.86 19.93
CA LEU A 457 -2.26 4.08 18.85
C LEU A 457 -3.77 4.32 18.71
N ALA A 458 -4.45 4.89 19.70
CA ALA A 458 -5.92 4.96 19.69
C ALA A 458 -6.41 5.93 18.61
N SER A 459 -7.15 5.45 17.61
CA SER A 459 -7.73 6.30 16.55
C SER A 459 -8.63 7.41 17.11
N ARG A 460 -8.85 8.48 16.33
CA ARG A 460 -9.77 9.59 16.69
C ARG A 460 -11.17 9.12 17.07
N ASN A 461 -11.64 8.05 16.43
CA ASN A 461 -12.96 7.45 16.69
C ASN A 461 -13.02 6.71 18.04
N SER A 462 -11.86 6.37 18.62
CA SER A 462 -11.76 5.74 19.94
C SER A 462 -11.51 6.77 21.03
N ILE A 463 -10.51 7.64 20.85
CA ILE A 463 -10.17 8.72 21.78
C ILE A 463 -9.75 9.94 20.96
N THR A 464 -10.40 11.09 21.20
CA THR A 464 -10.10 12.33 20.48
C THR A 464 -8.71 12.85 20.82
N ALA A 465 -8.07 13.57 19.89
CA ALA A 465 -6.76 14.19 20.11
C ALA A 465 -6.73 15.09 21.37
N ALA A 466 -7.78 15.90 21.57
CA ALA A 466 -7.93 16.75 22.74
C ALA A 466 -7.97 15.93 24.03
N THR A 467 -8.74 14.83 24.06
CA THR A 467 -8.81 13.94 25.21
C THR A 467 -7.47 13.26 25.51
N LYS A 468 -6.74 12.79 24.47
CA LYS A 468 -5.41 12.19 24.67
C LYS A 468 -4.43 13.17 25.30
N ARG A 469 -4.37 14.39 24.75
CA ARG A 469 -3.53 15.47 25.26
C ARG A 469 -3.90 15.79 26.70
N GLN A 470 -5.18 15.98 26.97
CA GLN A 470 -5.68 16.26 28.31
C GLN A 470 -5.26 15.17 29.31
N LEU A 471 -5.36 13.87 28.96
CA LEU A 471 -4.93 12.78 29.83
C LEU A 471 -3.44 12.89 30.16
N VAL A 472 -2.58 13.08 29.16
CA VAL A 472 -1.12 13.17 29.33
C VAL A 472 -0.72 14.43 30.11
N THR A 473 -1.25 15.59 29.73
CA THR A 473 -0.91 16.88 30.37
C THR A 473 -1.49 17.01 31.78
N THR A 474 -2.64 16.40 32.07
CA THR A 474 -3.19 16.38 33.43
C THR A 474 -2.26 15.64 34.38
N ILE A 475 -1.75 14.46 33.98
CA ILE A 475 -0.82 13.70 34.82
C ILE A 475 0.49 14.48 35.03
N LEU A 476 1.02 15.11 33.97
CA LEU A 476 2.20 15.98 34.10
C LEU A 476 1.97 17.11 35.11
N GLY A 477 0.79 17.73 35.07
CA GLY A 477 0.40 18.82 35.96
C GLY A 477 0.33 18.47 37.45
N TRP A 478 0.30 17.18 37.81
CA TRP A 478 0.40 16.74 39.22
C TRP A 478 1.82 16.88 39.78
N SER A 479 2.83 17.00 38.92
CA SER A 479 4.20 17.21 39.33
C SER A 479 4.41 18.64 39.80
N PRO A 480 5.16 18.88 40.89
CA PRO A 480 5.58 20.23 41.29
C PRO A 480 6.53 20.87 40.27
N SER A 481 7.16 20.07 39.41
CA SER A 481 8.04 20.49 38.32
C SER A 481 7.69 19.70 37.05
N PRO A 482 6.61 20.08 36.35
CA PRO A 482 6.12 19.34 35.19
C PRO A 482 7.11 19.43 34.02
N ALA A 483 7.45 18.28 33.42
CA ALA A 483 8.19 18.24 32.17
C ALA A 483 7.36 18.78 31.01
N GLY A 484 8.02 19.35 29.99
CA GLY A 484 7.38 19.71 28.73
C GLY A 484 7.09 18.45 27.90
N LEU A 485 5.96 18.42 27.20
CA LEU A 485 5.67 17.40 26.19
C LEU A 485 6.27 17.86 24.85
N PRO A 486 7.27 17.16 24.28
CA PRO A 486 7.89 17.53 23.00
C PRO A 486 6.87 17.67 21.86
N ASP A 487 7.11 18.61 20.95
CA ASP A 487 6.15 18.97 19.88
C ASP A 487 5.85 17.79 18.95
N ASP A 488 6.86 16.98 18.63
CA ASP A 488 6.71 15.78 17.81
C ASP A 488 5.80 14.73 18.49
N LEU A 489 5.99 14.49 19.78
CA LEU A 489 5.13 13.62 20.58
C LEU A 489 3.73 14.21 20.75
N PHE A 490 3.62 15.53 20.96
CA PHE A 490 2.33 16.23 21.01
C PHE A 490 1.54 16.10 19.71
N GLN A 491 2.22 16.16 18.57
CA GLN A 491 1.64 15.98 17.24
C GLN A 491 1.30 14.51 16.96
N ALA A 492 2.04 13.54 17.50
CA ALA A 492 1.72 12.11 17.37
C ALA A 492 0.35 11.74 17.98
N LEU A 493 -0.13 12.52 18.96
CA LEU A 493 -1.45 12.33 19.57
C LEU A 493 -2.63 12.71 18.65
N ASP A 494 -2.39 13.36 17.50
CA ASP A 494 -3.47 13.89 16.65
C ASP A 494 -4.42 12.83 16.07
N HIS A 495 -3.96 11.60 15.77
CA HIS A 495 -4.77 10.62 15.04
C HIS A 495 -4.88 9.25 15.73
N GLY A 496 -3.81 8.47 15.78
CA GLY A 496 -3.86 7.04 16.11
C GLY A 496 -4.16 6.14 14.90
N LEU A 497 -3.88 4.84 15.03
CA LEU A 497 -3.96 3.84 13.96
C LEU A 497 -5.04 2.78 14.19
N ALA A 498 -5.35 2.46 15.46
CA ALA A 498 -6.20 1.32 15.81
C ALA A 498 -7.54 1.75 16.42
N ALA A 499 -8.61 1.06 16.06
CA ALA A 499 -9.87 1.12 16.77
C ALA A 499 -9.77 0.31 18.07
N MET A 500 -9.81 0.99 19.22
CA MET A 500 -9.50 0.37 20.52
C MET A 500 -10.69 -0.32 21.19
N GLY A 501 -11.91 -0.06 20.70
CA GLY A 501 -13.14 -0.54 21.32
C GLY A 501 -13.46 0.13 22.66
N VAL A 502 -14.71 -0.01 23.12
CA VAL A 502 -15.21 0.67 24.33
C VAL A 502 -14.44 0.22 25.58
N ALA A 503 -14.12 -1.08 25.67
CA ALA A 503 -13.44 -1.68 26.81
C ALA A 503 -12.06 -1.05 27.11
N PHE A 504 -11.37 -0.52 26.09
CA PHE A 504 -10.07 0.12 26.27
C PHE A 504 -10.15 1.39 27.13
N GLY A 505 -11.19 2.20 26.91
CA GLY A 505 -11.44 3.39 27.72
C GLY A 505 -12.07 3.07 29.07
N THR A 506 -13.00 2.10 29.12
CA THR A 506 -13.71 1.71 30.35
C THR A 506 -12.79 1.05 31.36
N TYR A 507 -11.94 0.12 30.92
CA TYR A 507 -11.01 -0.61 31.78
C TYR A 507 -9.59 -0.03 31.73
N ARG A 508 -9.47 1.29 31.53
CA ARG A 508 -8.18 1.99 31.46
C ARG A 508 -7.21 1.64 32.59
N PRO A 509 -7.62 1.55 33.88
CA PRO A 509 -6.69 1.16 34.95
C PRO A 509 -6.06 -0.20 34.69
N ASN A 510 -6.84 -1.17 34.18
CA ASN A 510 -6.33 -2.50 33.85
C ASN A 510 -5.39 -2.48 32.64
N GLN A 511 -5.71 -1.68 31.60
CA GLN A 511 -4.84 -1.51 30.43
C GLN A 511 -3.48 -0.93 30.85
N LEU A 512 -3.49 0.15 31.65
CA LEU A 512 -2.28 0.80 32.12
C LEU A 512 -1.49 -0.10 33.10
N GLY A 513 -2.19 -0.86 33.94
CA GLY A 513 -1.56 -1.83 34.84
C GLY A 513 -0.84 -2.95 34.10
N PHE A 514 -1.42 -3.46 33.00
CA PHE A 514 -0.74 -4.43 32.14
C PHE A 514 0.50 -3.83 31.47
N LEU A 515 0.42 -2.59 30.97
CA LEU A 515 1.57 -1.89 30.40
C LEU A 515 2.69 -1.73 31.46
N LEU A 516 2.34 -1.42 32.71
CA LEU A 516 3.29 -1.32 33.82
C LEU A 516 3.99 -2.64 34.10
N GLU A 517 3.22 -3.72 34.20
CA GLU A 517 3.74 -5.07 34.45
C GLU A 517 4.63 -5.54 33.28
N PHE A 518 4.27 -5.21 32.05
CA PHE A 518 5.10 -5.44 30.86
C PHE A 518 6.46 -4.75 30.99
N VAL A 519 6.52 -3.43 31.24
CA VAL A 519 7.81 -2.73 31.32
C VAL A 519 8.62 -3.15 32.54
N ARG A 520 7.97 -3.45 33.66
CA ARG A 520 8.63 -3.98 34.86
C ARG A 520 9.33 -5.31 34.57
N ARG A 521 8.63 -6.26 33.95
CA ARG A 521 9.23 -7.55 33.55
C ARG A 521 10.30 -7.38 32.49
N TRP A 522 10.05 -6.53 31.49
CA TRP A 522 11.00 -6.23 30.42
C TRP A 522 12.34 -5.78 31.00
N LYS A 523 12.32 -4.81 31.92
CA LYS A 523 13.52 -4.24 32.52
C LYS A 523 14.30 -5.21 33.40
N THR A 524 13.68 -6.29 33.87
CA THR A 524 14.38 -7.36 34.62
C THR A 524 15.08 -8.39 33.74
N LEU A 525 14.83 -8.37 32.42
CA LEU A 525 15.52 -9.28 31.49
C LEU A 525 16.98 -8.87 31.30
N PRO A 526 17.90 -9.84 31.11
CA PRO A 526 19.25 -9.55 30.65
C PRO A 526 19.24 -8.78 29.31
N GLU A 527 20.18 -7.86 29.12
CA GLU A 527 20.29 -7.01 27.92
C GLU A 527 20.35 -7.83 26.61
N ALA A 528 21.05 -8.98 26.63
CA ALA A 528 21.12 -9.90 25.50
C ALA A 528 19.75 -10.48 25.13
N GLU A 529 18.90 -10.76 26.13
CA GLU A 529 17.56 -11.28 25.90
C GLU A 529 16.61 -10.17 25.44
N GLN A 530 16.71 -8.96 25.99
CA GLN A 530 15.99 -7.79 25.48
C GLN A 530 16.31 -7.54 24.00
N THR A 531 17.59 -7.60 23.63
CA THR A 531 18.04 -7.45 22.24
C THR A 531 17.46 -8.53 21.35
N ARG A 532 17.50 -9.80 21.79
CA ARG A 532 16.94 -10.93 21.04
C ARG A 532 15.44 -10.78 20.81
N LEU A 533 14.68 -10.38 21.84
CA LEU A 533 13.24 -10.19 21.74
C LEU A 533 12.88 -8.96 20.89
N LEU A 534 13.66 -7.87 20.93
CA LEU A 534 13.43 -6.74 20.02
C LEU A 534 13.79 -7.05 18.56
N ASP A 535 14.63 -8.04 18.30
CA ASP A 535 15.01 -8.44 16.95
C ASP A 535 14.06 -9.49 16.32
N ASP A 536 13.41 -10.31 17.15
CA ASP A 536 12.54 -11.41 16.71
C ASP A 536 11.08 -11.14 17.13
N PRO A 537 10.19 -10.75 16.19
CA PRO A 537 8.80 -10.41 16.49
C PRO A 537 8.00 -11.57 17.08
N TRP A 538 8.28 -12.80 16.66
CA TRP A 538 7.54 -13.97 17.11
C TRP A 538 8.01 -14.42 18.50
N ALA A 539 9.31 -14.33 18.77
CA ALA A 539 9.81 -14.53 20.13
C ALA A 539 9.30 -13.45 21.10
N PHE A 540 9.26 -12.18 20.67
CA PHE A 540 8.66 -11.09 21.44
C PHE A 540 7.20 -11.39 21.77
N LYS A 541 6.41 -11.79 20.76
CA LYS A 541 5.01 -12.17 20.97
C LYS A 541 4.86 -13.28 21.98
N LYS A 542 5.61 -14.38 21.82
CA LYS A 542 5.57 -15.52 22.75
C LYS A 542 5.88 -15.09 24.18
N TRP A 543 6.89 -14.26 24.38
CA TRP A 543 7.26 -13.73 25.69
C TRP A 543 6.18 -12.80 26.27
N LEU A 544 5.67 -11.85 25.47
CA LEU A 544 4.63 -10.91 25.88
C LEU A 544 3.32 -11.65 26.26
N PHE A 545 2.98 -12.71 25.54
CA PHE A 545 1.78 -13.51 25.79
C PHE A 545 1.89 -14.40 27.02
N ALA A 546 3.11 -14.66 27.50
CA ALA A 546 3.35 -15.38 28.75
C ALA A 546 3.16 -14.50 30.00
N ILE A 547 3.02 -13.17 29.84
CA ILE A 547 2.70 -12.28 30.96
C ILE A 547 1.24 -12.54 31.39
N PRO A 548 0.99 -12.94 32.66
CA PRO A 548 -0.36 -13.22 33.13
C PRO A 548 -1.28 -12.02 32.96
N MET A 549 -2.48 -12.27 32.45
CA MET A 549 -3.52 -11.26 32.36
C MET A 549 -4.90 -11.89 32.58
N HIS A 550 -5.81 -11.10 33.12
CA HIS A 550 -7.24 -11.46 33.18
C HIS A 550 -8.08 -10.53 32.30
N THR A 551 -7.61 -9.30 32.12
CA THR A 551 -8.18 -8.24 31.27
C THR A 551 -7.03 -7.57 30.52
N ALA A 552 -7.27 -6.50 29.74
CA ALA A 552 -6.24 -5.78 28.97
C ALA A 552 -5.71 -6.43 27.67
N TYR A 553 -6.51 -7.31 27.04
CA TYR A 553 -6.19 -7.87 25.73
C TYR A 553 -5.81 -6.80 24.70
N ALA A 554 -6.58 -5.72 24.62
CA ALA A 554 -6.33 -4.64 23.66
C ALA A 554 -4.96 -3.95 23.87
N GLN A 555 -4.55 -3.70 25.13
CA GLN A 555 -3.22 -3.14 25.40
C GLN A 555 -2.10 -4.10 24.98
N ARG A 556 -2.25 -5.41 25.22
CA ARG A 556 -1.23 -6.39 24.79
C ARG A 556 -1.06 -6.39 23.28
N GLU A 557 -2.17 -6.42 22.54
CA GLU A 557 -2.13 -6.35 21.07
C GLU A 557 -1.56 -4.99 20.59
N ALA A 558 -1.86 -3.90 21.29
CA ALA A 558 -1.28 -2.58 20.99
C ALA A 558 0.25 -2.58 21.16
N ILE A 559 0.77 -3.20 22.22
CA ILE A 559 2.22 -3.34 22.46
C ILE A 559 2.90 -4.10 21.31
N LEU A 560 2.28 -5.19 20.82
CA LEU A 560 2.81 -5.91 19.65
C LEU A 560 3.00 -4.99 18.44
N HIS A 561 1.98 -4.20 18.11
CA HIS A 561 2.05 -3.30 16.96
C HIS A 561 3.01 -2.12 17.19
N ILE A 562 3.10 -1.58 18.42
CA ILE A 562 4.05 -0.50 18.75
C ILE A 562 5.48 -0.98 18.54
N VAL A 563 5.82 -2.16 19.05
CA VAL A 563 7.21 -2.67 19.04
C VAL A 563 7.57 -3.28 17.68
N HIS A 564 6.63 -3.97 17.04
CA HIS A 564 6.86 -4.71 15.78
C HIS A 564 5.75 -4.40 14.75
N PRO A 565 5.64 -3.14 14.29
CA PRO A 565 4.54 -2.70 13.41
C PRO A 565 4.52 -3.41 12.05
N ASP A 566 5.68 -3.90 11.60
CA ASP A 566 5.85 -4.58 10.32
C ASP A 566 5.50 -6.06 10.35
N SER A 567 5.32 -6.62 11.55
CA SER A 567 4.92 -8.03 11.74
C SER A 567 3.46 -8.14 12.18
N PHE A 568 3.02 -7.29 13.11
CA PHE A 568 1.67 -7.35 13.66
C PHE A 568 0.78 -6.22 13.15
N GLU A 569 -0.48 -6.51 12.83
CA GLU A 569 -1.43 -5.49 12.34
C GLU A 569 -1.86 -4.54 13.45
N ALA A 570 -2.31 -3.33 13.07
CA ALA A 570 -2.94 -2.36 13.99
C ALA A 570 -4.38 -2.79 14.39
N ILE A 571 -4.55 -4.07 14.72
CA ILE A 571 -5.82 -4.71 15.07
C ILE A 571 -5.71 -5.21 16.50
N VAL A 572 -6.42 -4.57 17.43
CA VAL A 572 -6.38 -4.94 18.86
C VAL A 572 -7.53 -5.84 19.30
N SER A 573 -8.54 -6.03 18.43
CA SER A 573 -9.69 -6.89 18.69
C SER A 573 -9.39 -8.34 18.31
N ARG A 574 -9.44 -9.25 19.30
CA ARG A 574 -9.31 -10.70 19.08
C ARG A 574 -10.39 -11.25 18.15
N ASP A 575 -11.63 -10.78 18.33
CA ASP A 575 -12.77 -11.15 17.49
C ASP A 575 -12.54 -10.73 16.03
N HIS A 576 -12.03 -9.51 15.79
CA HIS A 576 -11.73 -9.06 14.43
C HIS A 576 -10.59 -9.88 13.81
N LYS A 577 -9.53 -10.20 14.56
CA LYS A 577 -8.47 -11.09 14.07
C LYS A 577 -9.05 -12.44 13.64
N GLN A 578 -9.96 -13.02 14.43
CA GLN A 578 -10.63 -14.29 14.11
C GLN A 578 -11.49 -14.19 12.85
N LYS A 579 -12.29 -13.13 12.73
CA LYS A 579 -13.12 -12.88 11.55
C LYS A 579 -12.29 -12.71 10.28
N ILE A 580 -11.19 -11.97 10.36
CA ILE A 580 -10.26 -11.78 9.24
C ILE A 580 -9.62 -13.12 8.85
N ALA A 581 -9.06 -13.85 9.82
CA ALA A 581 -8.42 -15.13 9.56
C ALA A 581 -9.39 -16.14 8.92
N ARG A 582 -10.65 -16.18 9.39
CA ARG A 582 -11.70 -17.03 8.82
C ARG A 582 -12.09 -16.61 7.41
N ALA A 583 -12.38 -15.33 7.19
CA ALA A 583 -12.85 -14.82 5.90
C ALA A 583 -11.83 -14.99 4.77
N PHE A 584 -10.54 -14.99 5.11
CA PHE A 584 -9.45 -15.12 4.14
C PHE A 584 -8.62 -16.40 4.34
N ALA A 585 -9.21 -17.45 4.91
CA ALA A 585 -8.52 -18.70 5.21
C ALA A 585 -7.83 -19.33 3.98
N SER A 586 -8.37 -19.11 2.78
CA SER A 586 -7.80 -19.58 1.52
C SER A 586 -6.42 -18.98 1.19
N TYR A 587 -6.06 -17.83 1.78
CA TYR A 587 -4.74 -17.22 1.61
C TYR A 587 -3.68 -17.77 2.57
N VAL A 588 -4.06 -18.60 3.55
CA VAL A 588 -3.14 -19.25 4.48
C VAL A 588 -2.62 -20.53 3.84
N THR A 589 -1.34 -20.52 3.42
CA THR A 589 -0.71 -21.66 2.76
C THR A 589 -0.02 -22.61 3.73
N GLU A 590 0.55 -22.08 4.81
CA GLU A 590 1.16 -22.86 5.88
C GLU A 590 0.22 -22.89 7.09
N GLN A 591 -0.24 -24.09 7.46
CA GLN A 591 -1.10 -24.25 8.63
C GLN A 591 -0.34 -23.90 9.91
N THR A 592 -0.88 -22.94 10.65
CA THR A 592 -0.34 -22.51 11.94
C THR A 592 -1.48 -22.22 12.91
N PRO A 593 -1.37 -22.59 14.20
CA PRO A 593 -2.34 -22.22 15.21
C PRO A 593 -2.25 -20.75 15.63
N ASP A 594 -1.18 -20.03 15.25
CA ASP A 594 -1.01 -18.63 15.61
C ASP A 594 -1.76 -17.70 14.64
N ILE A 595 -2.79 -17.03 15.15
CA ILE A 595 -3.66 -16.16 14.36
C ILE A 595 -2.93 -14.97 13.70
N ASP A 596 -1.87 -14.43 14.31
CA ASP A 596 -1.11 -13.34 13.71
C ASP A 596 -0.19 -13.84 12.60
N GLN A 597 0.28 -15.09 12.68
CA GLN A 597 0.98 -15.73 11.55
C GLN A 597 0.02 -16.00 10.39
N GLN A 598 -1.23 -16.42 10.66
CA GLN A 598 -2.26 -16.53 9.63
C GLN A 598 -2.52 -15.16 8.97
N ILE A 599 -2.72 -14.12 9.76
CA ILE A 599 -2.95 -12.75 9.25
C ILE A 599 -1.73 -12.22 8.47
N ALA A 600 -0.50 -12.55 8.88
CA ALA A 600 0.70 -12.17 8.14
C ALA A 600 0.74 -12.81 6.74
N GLN A 601 0.39 -14.10 6.62
CA GLN A 601 0.25 -14.78 5.32
C GLN A 601 -0.87 -14.16 4.48
N ILE A 602 -2.04 -13.91 5.08
CA ILE A 602 -3.17 -13.24 4.43
C ILE A 602 -2.75 -11.89 3.87
N ARG A 603 -2.04 -11.06 4.67
CA ARG A 603 -1.52 -9.77 4.22
C ARG A 603 -0.59 -9.94 3.02
N GLU A 604 0.38 -10.84 3.09
CA GLU A 604 1.35 -11.03 2.00
C GLU A 604 0.65 -11.30 0.66
N LYS A 605 -0.39 -12.16 0.66
CA LYS A 605 -1.19 -12.44 -0.54
C LYS A 605 -2.00 -11.23 -0.99
N MET A 606 -2.70 -10.58 -0.06
CA MET A 606 -3.57 -9.44 -0.35
C MET A 606 -2.79 -8.19 -0.77
N THR A 607 -1.52 -8.03 -0.39
CA THR A 607 -0.67 -6.91 -0.80
C THR A 607 -0.53 -6.81 -2.32
N ARG A 608 -0.58 -7.93 -3.06
CA ARG A 608 -0.55 -7.92 -4.53
C ARG A 608 -1.78 -7.24 -5.14
N GLN A 609 -2.92 -7.36 -4.48
CA GLN A 609 -4.20 -6.85 -4.96
C GLN A 609 -4.47 -5.42 -4.46
N TYR A 610 -4.16 -5.12 -3.21
CA TYR A 610 -4.55 -3.85 -2.56
C TYR A 610 -3.37 -2.88 -2.35
N GLY A 611 -2.16 -3.25 -2.76
CA GLY A 611 -0.93 -2.51 -2.48
C GLY A 611 -0.38 -2.82 -1.09
N SER A 612 0.82 -2.33 -0.75
CA SER A 612 1.45 -2.63 0.55
C SER A 612 0.80 -1.88 1.72
N ASN A 613 0.22 -0.71 1.45
CA ASN A 613 -0.31 0.24 2.43
C ASN A 613 -1.82 0.07 2.73
N PHE A 614 -2.47 -0.97 2.21
CA PHE A 614 -3.88 -1.22 2.54
C PHE A 614 -4.02 -1.57 4.03
N ASN A 615 -5.16 -1.26 4.64
CA ASN A 615 -5.51 -1.73 5.98
C ASN A 615 -6.78 -2.59 5.93
N PHE A 616 -6.93 -3.53 6.88
CA PHE A 616 -8.07 -4.43 6.93
C PHE A 616 -9.40 -3.74 7.25
N TYR A 617 -9.40 -2.47 7.69
CA TYR A 617 -10.61 -1.72 8.01
C TYR A 617 -11.13 -0.85 6.84
N ARG A 618 -10.45 -0.84 5.69
CA ARG A 618 -10.97 -0.22 4.46
C ARG A 618 -12.26 -0.92 4.06
N ASP A 619 -13.29 -0.15 3.69
CA ASP A 619 -14.65 -0.66 3.48
C ASP A 619 -14.69 -1.91 2.58
N GLU A 620 -13.98 -1.90 1.45
CA GLU A 620 -13.86 -3.05 0.53
C GLU A 620 -13.40 -4.35 1.22
N VAL A 621 -12.38 -4.27 2.07
CA VAL A 621 -11.84 -5.44 2.79
C VAL A 621 -12.68 -5.75 4.03
N ARG A 622 -13.12 -4.71 4.72
CA ARG A 622 -13.90 -4.76 5.95
C ARG A 622 -15.23 -5.45 5.75
N ASN A 623 -15.93 -5.13 4.67
CA ASN A 623 -17.22 -5.74 4.35
C ASN A 623 -17.09 -7.26 4.19
N ILE A 624 -16.00 -7.73 3.60
CA ILE A 624 -15.74 -9.17 3.43
C ILE A 624 -15.65 -9.84 4.80
N TRP A 625 -14.74 -9.42 5.68
CA TRP A 625 -14.57 -10.15 6.95
C TRP A 625 -15.61 -9.83 8.02
N GLN A 626 -16.31 -8.68 7.96
CA GLN A 626 -17.42 -8.40 8.88
C GLN A 626 -18.66 -9.22 8.57
N ASN A 627 -18.90 -9.51 7.29
CA ASN A 627 -20.06 -10.27 6.84
C ASN A 627 -19.72 -11.75 6.54
N GLY A 628 -18.59 -12.26 7.06
CA GLY A 628 -18.25 -13.69 6.98
C GLY A 628 -17.79 -14.19 5.61
N GLY A 629 -17.21 -13.32 4.78
CA GLY A 629 -16.81 -13.64 3.41
C GLY A 629 -17.91 -13.42 2.37
N ILE A 630 -19.06 -12.86 2.77
CA ILE A 630 -20.08 -12.39 1.83
C ILE A 630 -19.55 -11.12 1.20
N VAL A 631 -18.79 -11.28 0.12
CA VAL A 631 -18.65 -10.28 -0.94
C VAL A 631 -20.06 -9.80 -1.21
N ASP A 632 -20.33 -8.51 -1.03
CA ASP A 632 -21.55 -7.88 -1.49
C ASP A 632 -21.56 -8.13 -3.01
N PRO A 633 -22.32 -9.12 -3.52
CA PRO A 633 -22.37 -9.30 -4.94
C PRO A 633 -23.10 -8.07 -5.43
N ALA A 634 -22.53 -7.37 -6.41
CA ALA A 634 -23.34 -6.51 -7.26
C ALA A 634 -24.66 -7.24 -7.58
N PRO A 635 -25.80 -6.54 -7.65
CA PRO A 635 -27.10 -7.19 -7.84
C PRO A 635 -27.09 -7.90 -9.19
N ILE A 636 -26.91 -9.23 -9.21
CA ILE A 636 -26.87 -9.98 -10.46
C ILE A 636 -27.55 -11.34 -10.27
N PRO A 637 -28.66 -11.61 -10.99
CA PRO A 637 -28.83 -12.88 -11.67
C PRO A 637 -27.99 -12.85 -12.95
N PRO A 638 -27.09 -13.83 -13.19
CA PRO A 638 -26.10 -13.77 -14.27
C PRO A 638 -26.68 -14.16 -15.63
N LEU A 639 -27.96 -13.87 -15.86
CA LEU A 639 -28.66 -14.17 -17.10
C LEU A 639 -28.79 -12.91 -17.94
N SER A 640 -28.73 -13.08 -19.25
CA SER A 640 -29.14 -12.05 -20.24
C SER A 640 -30.61 -11.64 -20.07
N GLY A 641 -31.40 -12.48 -19.40
CA GLY A 641 -32.81 -12.24 -19.13
C GLY A 641 -33.70 -12.62 -20.31
N SER A 642 -33.26 -13.59 -21.13
CA SER A 642 -33.92 -13.98 -22.37
C SER A 642 -35.39 -14.41 -22.19
N LEU A 643 -35.76 -14.97 -21.04
CA LEU A 643 -37.14 -15.29 -20.65
C LEU A 643 -37.67 -14.49 -19.45
N GLY A 644 -37.00 -13.40 -19.08
CA GLY A 644 -37.31 -12.56 -17.92
C GLY A 644 -36.54 -12.95 -16.66
N SER A 645 -36.96 -12.38 -15.52
CA SER A 645 -36.27 -12.47 -14.23
C SER A 645 -36.67 -13.67 -13.36
N GLN A 646 -37.68 -14.44 -13.76
CA GLN A 646 -38.15 -15.62 -13.04
C GLN A 646 -37.45 -16.88 -13.55
N LEU A 647 -37.26 -17.88 -12.69
CA LEU A 647 -36.59 -19.14 -13.06
C LEU A 647 -37.54 -20.10 -13.80
N ARG A 648 -38.82 -20.07 -13.43
CA ARG A 648 -39.87 -20.96 -13.94
C ARG A 648 -39.99 -21.01 -15.47
N PRO A 649 -39.95 -19.91 -16.24
CA PRO A 649 -40.02 -19.99 -17.70
C PRO A 649 -38.88 -20.82 -18.32
N TYR A 650 -37.65 -20.67 -17.85
CA TYR A 650 -36.49 -21.45 -18.32
C TYR A 650 -36.66 -22.94 -18.06
N VAL A 651 -37.15 -23.28 -16.86
CA VAL A 651 -37.45 -24.67 -16.48
C VAL A 651 -38.57 -25.26 -17.34
N GLN A 652 -39.66 -24.51 -17.55
CA GLN A 652 -40.80 -24.96 -18.36
C GLN A 652 -40.43 -25.19 -19.83
N LEU A 653 -39.55 -24.36 -20.39
CA LEU A 653 -38.98 -24.61 -21.71
C LEU A 653 -38.16 -25.91 -21.71
N THR A 654 -37.24 -26.07 -20.75
CA THR A 654 -36.34 -27.22 -20.65
C THR A 654 -37.07 -28.56 -20.59
N ILE A 655 -38.19 -28.65 -19.85
CA ILE A 655 -39.01 -29.88 -19.77
C ILE A 655 -39.54 -30.32 -21.14
N ARG A 656 -39.73 -29.37 -22.05
CA ARG A 656 -40.27 -29.61 -23.40
C ARG A 656 -39.17 -29.88 -24.44
N LEU A 657 -37.90 -29.83 -24.04
CA LEU A 657 -36.76 -30.19 -24.88
C LEU A 657 -36.46 -31.70 -24.73
N THR A 658 -37.24 -32.52 -25.43
CA THR A 658 -37.22 -33.99 -25.33
C THR A 658 -36.48 -34.69 -26.48
N GLU A 659 -36.13 -33.99 -27.55
CA GLU A 659 -35.39 -34.56 -28.69
C GLU A 659 -33.90 -34.76 -28.35
N PRO A 660 -33.18 -35.63 -29.09
CA PRO A 660 -31.77 -35.94 -28.79
C PRO A 660 -30.80 -34.76 -28.88
N SER A 661 -31.12 -33.75 -29.69
CA SER A 661 -30.32 -32.54 -29.88
C SER A 661 -31.17 -31.42 -30.49
N TYR A 662 -30.78 -30.18 -30.24
CA TYR A 662 -31.38 -28.97 -30.79
C TYR A 662 -30.29 -27.97 -31.17
N SER A 663 -30.49 -27.27 -32.28
CA SER A 663 -29.77 -26.04 -32.58
C SER A 663 -30.34 -24.88 -31.75
N PRO A 664 -29.57 -23.79 -31.53
CA PRO A 664 -30.08 -22.60 -30.84
C PRO A 664 -31.41 -22.07 -31.41
N ASP A 665 -31.55 -22.01 -32.74
CA ASP A 665 -32.78 -21.56 -33.40
C ASP A 665 -33.96 -22.52 -33.21
N GLU A 666 -33.71 -23.82 -33.12
CA GLU A 666 -34.76 -24.80 -32.83
C GLU A 666 -35.28 -24.65 -31.40
N ILE A 667 -34.43 -24.28 -30.43
CA ILE A 667 -34.85 -23.99 -29.06
C ILE A 667 -35.79 -22.78 -29.02
N VAL A 668 -35.45 -21.70 -29.75
CA VAL A 668 -36.33 -20.52 -29.90
C VAL A 668 -37.64 -20.89 -30.62
N SER A 669 -37.56 -21.75 -31.63
CA SER A 669 -38.75 -22.24 -32.36
C SER A 669 -39.67 -23.07 -31.45
N ARG A 670 -39.10 -23.91 -30.57
CA ARG A 670 -39.86 -24.68 -29.57
C ARG A 670 -40.54 -23.76 -28.56
N LEU A 671 -39.84 -22.74 -28.07
CA LEU A 671 -40.42 -21.71 -27.20
C LEU A 671 -41.67 -21.07 -27.83
N GLY A 672 -41.59 -20.69 -29.11
CA GLY A 672 -42.71 -20.06 -29.84
C GLY A 672 -43.93 -20.97 -30.06
N GLN A 673 -43.78 -22.29 -29.90
CA GLN A 673 -44.86 -23.28 -30.04
C GLN A 673 -45.61 -23.56 -28.72
N ILE A 674 -45.13 -23.02 -27.59
CA ILE A 674 -45.73 -23.30 -26.28
C ILE A 674 -47.00 -22.47 -26.09
N SER A 675 -48.12 -23.15 -25.81
CA SER A 675 -49.42 -22.53 -25.53
C SER A 675 -50.01 -23.09 -24.22
N PRO A 676 -50.41 -22.23 -23.25
CA PRO A 676 -50.23 -20.77 -23.26
C PRO A 676 -48.74 -20.36 -23.17
N PRO A 677 -48.37 -19.14 -23.60
CA PRO A 677 -47.00 -18.65 -23.50
C PRO A 677 -46.47 -18.72 -22.07
N ILE A 678 -45.23 -19.18 -21.92
CA ILE A 678 -44.58 -19.35 -20.60
C ILE A 678 -43.83 -18.09 -20.12
N ALA A 679 -43.62 -17.13 -21.01
CA ALA A 679 -43.01 -15.83 -20.69
C ALA A 679 -43.72 -14.71 -21.47
N ASN A 680 -43.89 -13.55 -20.84
CA ASN A 680 -44.46 -12.36 -21.46
C ASN A 680 -43.35 -11.55 -22.16
N LEU A 681 -42.98 -11.99 -23.37
CA LEU A 681 -41.91 -11.36 -24.15
C LEU A 681 -42.46 -10.36 -25.16
N SER A 682 -41.80 -9.23 -25.31
CA SER A 682 -42.13 -8.22 -26.33
C SER A 682 -41.67 -8.62 -27.73
N ALA A 683 -40.67 -9.50 -27.83
CA ALA A 683 -40.15 -10.08 -29.06
C ALA A 683 -39.54 -11.47 -28.77
N SER A 684 -39.28 -12.27 -29.81
CA SER A 684 -38.53 -13.52 -29.65
C SER A 684 -37.11 -13.25 -29.12
N PRO A 685 -36.61 -14.06 -28.18
CA PRO A 685 -35.27 -13.86 -27.64
C PRO A 685 -34.19 -14.23 -28.66
N SER A 686 -32.99 -13.67 -28.48
CA SER A 686 -31.80 -14.12 -29.20
C SER A 686 -31.52 -15.59 -28.89
N ALA A 687 -31.22 -16.38 -29.92
CA ALA A 687 -30.93 -17.80 -29.77
C ALA A 687 -29.67 -18.05 -28.91
N ASP A 688 -28.64 -17.22 -29.09
CA ASP A 688 -27.38 -17.31 -28.33
C ASP A 688 -27.60 -16.95 -26.85
N ASP A 689 -28.36 -15.89 -26.57
CA ASP A 689 -28.67 -15.45 -25.20
C ASP A 689 -29.49 -16.49 -24.44
N LEU A 690 -30.49 -17.09 -25.12
CA LEU A 690 -31.34 -18.12 -24.54
C LEU A 690 -30.55 -19.39 -24.20
N VAL A 691 -29.66 -19.81 -25.11
CA VAL A 691 -28.80 -20.98 -24.87
C VAL A 691 -27.75 -20.72 -23.80
N ALA A 692 -27.17 -19.50 -23.76
CA ALA A 692 -26.25 -19.09 -22.71
C ALA A 692 -26.93 -19.14 -21.34
N ASP A 693 -28.14 -18.59 -21.22
CA ASP A 693 -28.93 -18.63 -19.99
C ASP A 693 -29.21 -20.07 -19.54
N LEU A 694 -29.69 -20.93 -20.45
CA LEU A 694 -30.01 -22.33 -20.13
C LEU A 694 -28.76 -23.16 -19.78
N THR A 695 -27.61 -22.86 -20.37
CA THR A 695 -26.32 -23.51 -20.05
C THR A 695 -25.81 -23.08 -18.69
N LEU A 696 -25.93 -21.78 -18.36
CA LEU A 696 -25.52 -21.24 -17.07
C LEU A 696 -26.38 -21.79 -15.92
N LEU A 697 -27.69 -21.96 -16.15
CA LEU A 697 -28.61 -22.64 -15.24
C LEU A 697 -28.38 -24.16 -15.17
N ARG A 698 -27.39 -24.69 -15.92
CA ARG A 698 -27.04 -26.12 -16.01
C ARG A 698 -28.19 -27.01 -16.47
N LEU A 699 -29.08 -26.46 -17.28
CA LEU A 699 -30.24 -27.17 -17.82
C LEU A 699 -29.90 -27.89 -19.13
N LEU A 700 -28.91 -27.38 -19.87
CA LEU A 700 -28.42 -27.95 -21.12
C LEU A 700 -26.93 -28.29 -21.06
N GLU A 701 -26.54 -29.28 -21.86
CA GLU A 701 -25.15 -29.54 -22.23
C GLU A 701 -24.93 -29.23 -23.71
N GLN A 702 -23.74 -28.73 -24.03
CA GLN A 702 -23.30 -28.52 -25.41
C GLN A 702 -22.65 -29.80 -25.95
N LEU A 703 -23.07 -30.22 -27.13
CA LEU A 703 -22.55 -31.37 -27.86
C LEU A 703 -21.35 -30.95 -28.74
N PRO A 704 -20.47 -31.90 -29.12
CA PRO A 704 -19.27 -31.60 -29.91
C PRO A 704 -19.52 -30.95 -31.28
N ASP A 705 -20.72 -31.11 -31.83
CA ASP A 705 -21.17 -30.54 -33.11
C ASP A 705 -21.81 -29.15 -32.96
N GLY A 706 -21.79 -28.57 -31.76
CA GLY A 706 -22.38 -27.27 -31.47
C GLY A 706 -23.89 -27.30 -31.23
N GLN A 707 -24.51 -28.49 -31.20
CA GLN A 707 -25.90 -28.67 -30.80
C GLN A 707 -26.02 -28.72 -29.27
N TYR A 708 -27.25 -28.63 -28.76
CA TYR A 708 -27.53 -28.66 -27.33
C TYR A 708 -28.58 -29.71 -27.02
N ARG A 709 -28.48 -30.33 -25.85
CA ARG A 709 -29.53 -31.20 -25.32
C ARG A 709 -29.69 -31.00 -23.83
N ARG A 710 -30.85 -31.37 -23.30
CA ARG A 710 -31.05 -31.47 -21.85
C ARG A 710 -30.11 -32.53 -21.30
N TRP A 711 -29.46 -32.23 -20.18
CA TRP A 711 -28.63 -33.20 -19.47
C TRP A 711 -29.37 -34.51 -19.22
N GLU A 712 -28.71 -35.65 -19.41
CA GLU A 712 -29.34 -36.97 -19.29
C GLU A 712 -29.90 -37.23 -17.88
N HIS A 713 -29.22 -36.78 -16.82
CA HIS A 713 -29.70 -36.90 -15.44
C HIS A 713 -30.91 -36.02 -15.12
N LEU A 714 -31.33 -35.13 -16.04
CA LEU A 714 -32.52 -34.30 -15.91
C LEU A 714 -33.69 -34.83 -16.75
N ALA A 715 -33.57 -36.01 -17.35
CA ALA A 715 -34.55 -36.55 -18.29
C ALA A 715 -35.95 -36.76 -17.65
N ASP A 716 -35.97 -37.19 -16.39
CA ASP A 716 -37.17 -37.49 -15.59
C ASP A 716 -37.65 -36.28 -14.76
N ALA A 717 -36.98 -35.14 -14.85
CA ALA A 717 -37.17 -34.03 -13.93
C ALA A 717 -38.57 -33.41 -14.03
N THR A 718 -39.21 -33.22 -12.87
CA THR A 718 -40.42 -32.41 -12.75
C THR A 718 -40.06 -30.91 -12.72
N GLU A 719 -41.05 -30.04 -12.91
CA GLU A 719 -40.85 -28.59 -12.75
C GLU A 719 -40.28 -28.22 -11.38
N GLU A 720 -40.75 -28.86 -10.30
CA GLU A 720 -40.25 -28.61 -8.94
C GLU A 720 -38.80 -29.09 -8.76
N HIS A 721 -38.43 -30.25 -9.33
CA HIS A 721 -37.06 -30.74 -9.27
C HIS A 721 -36.10 -29.84 -10.06
N LEU A 722 -36.48 -29.37 -11.24
CA LEU A 722 -35.64 -28.48 -12.04
C LEU A 722 -35.49 -27.08 -11.43
N LEU A 723 -36.56 -26.51 -10.86
CA LEU A 723 -36.48 -25.26 -10.10
C LEU A 723 -35.47 -25.39 -8.96
N ARG A 724 -35.56 -26.48 -8.19
CA ARG A 724 -34.63 -26.76 -7.11
C ARG A 724 -33.21 -27.01 -7.59
N TYR A 725 -33.04 -27.79 -8.66
CA TYR A 725 -31.74 -28.09 -9.27
C TYR A 725 -31.02 -26.82 -9.77
N ALA A 726 -31.70 -26.00 -10.57
CA ALA A 726 -31.12 -24.80 -11.13
C ALA A 726 -30.78 -23.76 -10.05
N ALA A 727 -31.66 -23.56 -9.06
CA ALA A 727 -31.40 -22.66 -7.94
C ALA A 727 -30.20 -23.12 -7.08
N LEU A 728 -30.10 -24.42 -6.79
CA LEU A 728 -29.03 -24.95 -5.94
C LEU A 728 -27.67 -25.00 -6.64
N THR A 729 -27.63 -25.27 -7.95
CA THR A 729 -26.38 -25.57 -8.67
C THR A 729 -25.78 -24.39 -9.42
N LEU A 730 -26.41 -23.23 -9.37
CA LEU A 730 -25.95 -22.00 -10.01
C LEU A 730 -24.55 -21.61 -9.53
N LEU A 731 -23.62 -21.48 -10.47
CA LEU A 731 -22.33 -20.83 -10.23
C LEU A 731 -22.39 -19.40 -10.74
N VAL A 732 -21.93 -18.47 -9.90
CA VAL A 732 -21.88 -17.04 -10.24
C VAL A 732 -20.42 -16.63 -10.35
N GLN A 733 -20.04 -16.01 -11.46
CA GLN A 733 -18.70 -15.48 -11.64
C GLN A 733 -18.48 -14.29 -10.70
N VAL A 734 -17.30 -14.18 -10.12
CA VAL A 734 -16.92 -13.05 -9.29
C VAL A 734 -16.59 -11.85 -10.20
N PRO A 735 -17.26 -10.70 -10.06
CA PRO A 735 -17.01 -9.53 -10.91
C PRO A 735 -15.54 -9.09 -10.84
N GLY A 736 -14.93 -8.87 -12.00
CA GLY A 736 -13.53 -8.44 -12.11
C GLY A 736 -12.49 -9.53 -11.83
N GLN A 737 -12.90 -10.79 -11.70
CA GLN A 737 -12.01 -11.94 -11.59
C GLN A 737 -12.35 -12.98 -12.65
N ASP A 738 -11.48 -13.10 -13.65
CA ASP A 738 -11.60 -14.14 -14.66
C ASP A 738 -11.41 -15.52 -14.00
N ASP A 739 -12.21 -16.50 -14.44
CA ASP A 739 -12.21 -17.89 -13.97
C ASP A 739 -12.51 -18.16 -12.48
N GLN A 740 -12.98 -17.16 -11.73
CA GLN A 740 -13.39 -17.34 -10.33
C GLN A 740 -14.91 -17.37 -10.18
N TYR A 741 -15.43 -18.45 -9.60
CA TYR A 741 -16.86 -18.67 -9.39
C TYR A 741 -17.18 -18.91 -7.92
N ILE A 742 -18.35 -18.43 -7.50
CA ILE A 742 -18.94 -18.75 -6.19
C ILE A 742 -20.19 -19.59 -6.37
N LEU A 743 -20.44 -20.44 -5.38
CA LEU A 743 -21.69 -21.18 -5.24
C LEU A 743 -22.53 -20.50 -4.14
N PRO A 744 -23.53 -19.67 -4.49
CA PRO A 744 -24.19 -18.78 -3.52
C PRO A 744 -24.83 -19.51 -2.34
N ILE A 745 -25.36 -20.72 -2.55
CA ILE A 745 -25.97 -21.51 -1.48
C ILE A 745 -24.97 -21.81 -0.35
N LEU A 746 -23.64 -21.86 -0.57
CA LEU A 746 -22.68 -22.06 0.52
C LEU A 746 -22.63 -20.88 1.51
N ASN A 747 -23.03 -19.69 1.09
CA ASN A 747 -22.94 -18.46 1.87
C ASN A 747 -24.22 -18.11 2.65
N VAL A 748 -25.26 -18.94 2.54
CA VAL A 748 -26.53 -18.73 3.25
C VAL A 748 -26.59 -19.60 4.50
N SER A 749 -26.57 -18.96 5.68
CA SER A 749 -26.70 -19.66 6.96
C SER A 749 -28.13 -20.16 7.20
N GLN A 750 -28.27 -21.32 7.86
CA GLN A 750 -29.58 -21.88 8.23
C GLN A 750 -30.21 -21.15 9.42
N ASP A 751 -29.40 -20.54 10.30
CA ASP A 751 -29.86 -19.93 11.55
C ASP A 751 -29.93 -18.39 11.50
N GLN A 752 -29.69 -17.81 10.32
CA GLN A 752 -29.66 -16.35 10.13
C GLN A 752 -30.90 -15.84 9.41
N LEU A 753 -31.43 -14.72 9.90
CA LEU A 753 -32.48 -13.95 9.24
C LEU A 753 -31.85 -12.82 8.41
N TYR A 754 -32.24 -12.70 7.15
CA TYR A 754 -31.75 -11.70 6.19
C TYR A 754 -32.86 -10.72 5.83
N SER A 755 -32.56 -9.43 5.65
CA SER A 755 -33.49 -8.55 4.93
C SER A 755 -33.46 -8.87 3.44
N ARG A 756 -34.45 -8.39 2.68
CA ARG A 756 -34.53 -8.67 1.23
C ARG A 756 -33.29 -8.15 0.48
N GLU A 757 -32.84 -6.96 0.83
CA GLU A 757 -31.69 -6.27 0.21
C GLU A 757 -30.35 -6.91 0.62
N MET A 758 -30.33 -7.58 1.78
CA MET A 758 -29.13 -8.19 2.38
C MET A 758 -29.04 -9.70 2.13
N TRP A 759 -29.88 -10.25 1.24
CA TRP A 759 -29.83 -11.67 0.90
C TRP A 759 -28.49 -12.02 0.23
N PRO A 760 -27.77 -13.08 0.64
CA PRO A 760 -26.52 -13.48 -0.01
C PRO A 760 -26.78 -13.87 -1.48
N GLY A 761 -26.26 -13.07 -2.42
CA GLY A 761 -26.54 -13.20 -3.86
C GLY A 761 -27.60 -12.23 -4.42
N GLY A 762 -28.14 -11.33 -3.58
CA GLY A 762 -29.05 -10.25 -3.98
C GLY A 762 -30.52 -10.67 -4.13
N GLU A 763 -31.38 -9.68 -4.38
CA GLU A 763 -32.86 -9.86 -4.45
C GLU A 763 -33.30 -10.81 -5.57
N GLY A 764 -32.61 -10.81 -6.71
CA GLY A 764 -32.92 -11.68 -7.84
C GLY A 764 -32.76 -13.16 -7.48
N LEU A 765 -31.69 -13.51 -6.77
CA LEU A 765 -31.45 -14.88 -6.32
C LEU A 765 -32.44 -15.28 -5.20
N LEU A 766 -32.80 -14.35 -4.31
CA LEU A 766 -33.84 -14.59 -3.32
C LEU A 766 -35.17 -15.00 -3.97
N ALA A 767 -35.59 -14.31 -5.04
CA ALA A 767 -36.79 -14.66 -5.79
C ALA A 767 -36.72 -16.07 -6.39
N TRP A 768 -35.55 -16.51 -6.87
CA TRP A 768 -35.37 -17.86 -7.40
C TRP A 768 -35.42 -18.93 -6.31
N TYR A 769 -34.83 -18.64 -5.14
CA TYR A 769 -34.90 -19.54 -3.99
C TYR A 769 -36.32 -19.64 -3.46
N GLU A 770 -37.11 -18.57 -3.54
CA GLU A 770 -38.53 -18.56 -3.22
C GLU A 770 -39.31 -19.44 -4.22
N GLU A 771 -39.09 -19.27 -5.54
CA GLU A 771 -39.70 -20.12 -6.57
C GLU A 771 -39.37 -21.61 -6.39
N ALA A 772 -38.14 -21.91 -5.97
CA ALA A 772 -37.65 -23.25 -5.67
C ALA A 772 -38.04 -23.78 -4.28
N ARG A 773 -38.80 -23.00 -3.49
CA ARG A 773 -39.22 -23.33 -2.12
C ARG A 773 -38.05 -23.69 -1.19
N LEU A 774 -36.92 -23.01 -1.33
CA LEU A 774 -35.74 -23.16 -0.46
C LEU A 774 -35.76 -22.21 0.72
N VAL A 775 -36.51 -21.11 0.62
CA VAL A 775 -36.57 -20.05 1.64
C VAL A 775 -37.99 -19.84 2.12
N GLU A 776 -38.11 -19.22 3.28
CA GLU A 776 -39.38 -18.76 3.84
C GLU A 776 -39.20 -17.38 4.45
N GLN A 777 -40.28 -16.59 4.42
CA GLN A 777 -40.33 -15.31 5.09
C GLN A 777 -40.76 -15.53 6.56
N ARG A 778 -39.96 -15.02 7.51
CA ARG A 778 -40.30 -14.97 8.94
C ARG A 778 -40.07 -13.56 9.47
N ASP A 779 -41.03 -13.05 10.24
CA ASP A 779 -41.05 -11.65 10.69
C ASP A 779 -40.85 -10.66 9.52
N ALA A 780 -39.92 -9.69 9.64
CA ALA A 780 -39.55 -8.74 8.60
C ALA A 780 -38.37 -9.20 7.72
N GLY A 781 -38.04 -10.50 7.71
CA GLY A 781 -36.89 -11.04 6.98
C GLY A 781 -37.12 -12.41 6.35
N TRP A 782 -36.06 -12.94 5.72
CA TRP A 782 -36.02 -14.17 4.95
C TRP A 782 -34.96 -15.11 5.52
N GLN A 783 -35.22 -16.41 5.50
CA GLN A 783 -34.27 -17.43 5.93
C GLN A 783 -34.41 -18.70 5.08
N LEU A 784 -33.42 -19.59 5.14
CA LEU A 784 -33.57 -20.94 4.59
C LEU A 784 -34.63 -21.72 5.37
N ARG A 785 -35.41 -22.53 4.64
CA ARG A 785 -36.30 -23.49 5.28
C ARG A 785 -35.51 -24.62 5.92
N ALA A 786 -36.05 -25.21 6.98
CA ALA A 786 -35.44 -26.36 7.65
C ALA A 786 -35.28 -27.58 6.71
N ASP A 787 -36.15 -27.71 5.71
CA ASP A 787 -36.13 -28.78 4.71
C ASP A 787 -35.37 -28.43 3.42
N ALA A 788 -34.77 -27.24 3.34
CA ALA A 788 -34.14 -26.72 2.11
C ALA A 788 -32.92 -27.55 1.66
N LEU A 789 -32.18 -28.13 2.60
CA LEU A 789 -30.98 -28.94 2.33
C LEU A 789 -31.17 -30.43 2.65
N LEU A 790 -32.41 -30.86 2.94
CA LEU A 790 -32.70 -32.27 3.14
C LEU A 790 -32.77 -33.01 1.79
N PRO A 791 -32.36 -34.29 1.74
CA PRO A 791 -32.44 -35.09 0.53
C PRO A 791 -33.89 -35.31 0.09
N ILE A 792 -34.10 -35.34 -1.22
CA ILE A 792 -35.37 -35.65 -1.87
C ILE A 792 -35.64 -37.15 -1.76
N ASN A 793 -36.83 -37.51 -1.27
CA ASN A 793 -37.27 -38.90 -1.13
C ASN A 793 -37.84 -39.44 -2.46
N ALA A 794 -36.96 -39.63 -3.45
CA ALA A 794 -37.28 -40.21 -4.75
C ALA A 794 -36.04 -40.95 -5.32
N THR A 795 -36.25 -42.03 -6.07
CA THR A 795 -35.19 -42.87 -6.66
C THR A 795 -35.01 -42.60 -8.15
N THR A 796 -35.21 -41.36 -8.58
CA THR A 796 -35.10 -40.97 -9.98
C THR A 796 -33.73 -40.35 -10.26
N PRO A 797 -33.19 -40.43 -11.50
CA PRO A 797 -31.88 -39.85 -11.81
C PRO A 797 -31.74 -38.39 -11.41
N THR A 798 -32.78 -37.58 -11.61
CA THR A 798 -32.79 -36.18 -11.19
C THR A 798 -32.67 -36.03 -9.67
N ALA A 799 -33.42 -36.82 -8.90
CA ALA A 799 -33.38 -36.78 -7.44
C ALA A 799 -32.02 -37.24 -6.89
N GLU A 800 -31.42 -38.27 -7.48
CA GLU A 800 -30.07 -38.73 -7.15
C GLU A 800 -29.01 -37.66 -7.41
N ALA A 801 -29.11 -36.94 -8.54
CA ALA A 801 -28.21 -35.83 -8.86
C ALA A 801 -28.34 -34.68 -7.85
N ILE A 802 -29.56 -34.29 -7.48
CA ILE A 802 -29.80 -33.26 -6.46
C ILE A 802 -29.27 -33.71 -5.09
N ASN A 803 -29.53 -34.95 -4.69
CA ASN A 803 -29.08 -35.48 -3.39
C ASN A 803 -27.55 -35.54 -3.31
N THR A 804 -26.89 -36.01 -4.36
CA THR A 804 -25.42 -36.02 -4.46
C THR A 804 -24.86 -34.61 -4.31
N PHE A 805 -25.47 -33.62 -4.97
CA PHE A 805 -25.07 -32.23 -4.83
C PHE A 805 -25.27 -31.69 -3.40
N LEU A 806 -26.42 -31.97 -2.78
CA LEU A 806 -26.70 -31.57 -1.39
C LEU A 806 -25.71 -32.18 -0.39
N GLU A 807 -25.33 -33.45 -0.57
CA GLU A 807 -24.29 -34.09 0.24
C GLU A 807 -22.95 -33.35 0.15
N HIS A 808 -22.55 -32.92 -1.05
CA HIS A 808 -21.35 -32.09 -1.23
C HIS A 808 -21.47 -30.73 -0.54
N VAL A 809 -22.63 -30.07 -0.64
CA VAL A 809 -22.89 -28.79 0.04
C VAL A 809 -22.79 -28.95 1.56
N ILE A 810 -23.43 -29.98 2.14
CA ILE A 810 -23.41 -30.25 3.58
C ILE A 810 -22.00 -30.59 4.05
N ARG A 811 -21.28 -31.47 3.34
CA ARG A 811 -19.90 -31.82 3.69
C ARG A 811 -18.98 -30.60 3.65
N THR A 812 -19.14 -29.76 2.63
CA THR A 812 -18.34 -28.52 2.49
C THR A 812 -18.62 -27.56 3.64
N ARG A 813 -19.89 -27.33 3.97
CA ARG A 813 -20.27 -26.51 5.14
C ARG A 813 -19.74 -27.07 6.45
N ALA A 814 -19.81 -28.38 6.66
CA ALA A 814 -19.27 -29.03 7.86
C ALA A 814 -17.74 -28.84 7.96
N SER A 815 -17.01 -28.97 6.85
CA SER A 815 -15.56 -28.74 6.83
C SER A 815 -15.16 -27.27 7.09
N GLN A 816 -16.05 -26.31 6.79
CA GLN A 816 -15.86 -24.90 7.10
C GLN A 816 -16.23 -24.56 8.55
N ALA A 817 -17.16 -25.31 9.15
CA ALA A 817 -17.58 -25.13 10.54
C ALA A 817 -16.61 -25.78 11.54
N VAL A 818 -15.95 -26.89 11.18
CA VAL A 818 -14.96 -27.58 12.03
C VAL A 818 -13.59 -26.89 11.89
N SER A 819 -13.40 -25.83 12.67
CA SER A 819 -12.07 -25.58 13.27
C SER A 819 -11.90 -26.62 14.39
N PRO A 820 -10.75 -27.27 14.57
CA PRO A 820 -10.56 -28.15 15.72
C PRO A 820 -10.56 -27.29 16.99
N ASP A 821 -11.73 -27.13 17.59
CA ASP A 821 -11.82 -26.91 19.02
C ASP A 821 -11.21 -28.17 19.66
N LEU A 822 -9.98 -28.05 20.14
CA LEU A 822 -9.53 -28.88 21.23
C LEU A 822 -10.43 -28.49 22.41
N GLU A 823 -11.54 -29.20 22.57
CA GLU A 823 -12.25 -29.25 23.84
C GLU A 823 -11.21 -29.55 24.92
N GLU A 824 -11.07 -28.61 25.87
CA GLU A 824 -10.49 -28.86 27.17
C GLU A 824 -11.37 -29.89 27.90
N ASP A 825 -11.25 -31.17 27.52
CA ASP A 825 -11.76 -32.25 28.34
C ASP A 825 -10.72 -33.38 28.43
N MET A 826 -10.07 -33.38 29.59
CA MET A 826 -9.52 -34.56 30.25
C MET A 826 -8.52 -35.39 29.44
N LEU A 827 -7.25 -34.96 29.41
CA LEU A 827 -6.14 -35.92 29.28
C LEU A 827 -6.29 -36.96 30.41
N PRO A 828 -6.43 -38.27 30.11
CA PRO A 828 -6.40 -39.27 31.16
C PRO A 828 -5.04 -39.22 31.85
N VAL A 829 -5.07 -39.14 33.18
CA VAL A 829 -3.89 -39.28 34.04
C VAL A 829 -3.25 -40.63 33.71
N LEU A 830 -2.04 -40.61 33.15
CA LEU A 830 -1.22 -41.80 33.04
C LEU A 830 -0.73 -42.13 34.45
N ASP A 831 -1.28 -43.22 34.99
CA ASP A 831 -0.90 -43.76 36.29
C ASP A 831 0.59 -44.14 36.28
N ALA A 832 1.30 -43.80 37.35
CA ALA A 832 2.72 -44.10 37.49
C ALA A 832 2.90 -45.51 38.07
N ALA A 833 3.08 -46.48 37.18
CA ALA A 833 3.58 -47.82 37.50
C ALA A 833 4.93 -48.08 36.84
#